data_AF-A0A972USI4-F1
#
_entry.id   AF-A0A972USI4-F1
#
_cell.length_a   1.000
_cell.length_b   1.000
_cell.length_c   1.000
_cell.angle_alpha   90.00
_cell.angle_beta   90.00
_cell.angle_gamma   90.00
#
_symmetry.space_group_name_H-M   'P 1'
#
loop_
_entity.id
_entity.type
_entity.pdbx_description
1 polymer ?
#
loop_
_entity_poly.entity_id
_entity_poly.type
_entity_poly.pdbx_seq_one_letter_code
_entity_poly.pdbx_strand_id
1 'polypeptide(L)'
;MKAKIFVTFITALICINAYTQKNEIKEMKIGYSGAPSYLVFNTDKEQYTKGQEKNIWKEYLGISSSDKLEMIKSRTGKNGMEHQKFQQYYKGVKVEGGVYTLHIKKGNIESANGTYLKIDGLDINPVLFEEEAILAAIENTKATKYAWESEGMENIIKQDSKDEKATYYPEAELVIWHPYRENIPKLAYKIEIYSIEPLNREYIYVDATSRKILGRDPIMKAESRPGYGITRYSGGQNISIDIDEQDVYRLRDPSRCDVDSIHVWNLERHEDLGYRVDFENNSASWDSLNWPEWDTLKNNAALDAIWALQGIYDYFYDEEWYSYDGNNAKIDCYVHWGIERRNAFWMGDHMVLGDGYETVDAFTSVDIIAHEFAHGICQETCDLQYQKASGAINESLSDIWGAVLENKIADGKQTWRCGEDLLNDSAFRAMDNPHLYGQPDTYGTNDTLWYDYSSCSPNANNDECGVHTNSGVMNYWFYLLSEGGSGTNANGNEYQVTGIGINDATEMVFEMEVNGYINYIYADFGDVRTASIQAADDLGYDIQKVLDAWYAVGVGKPQVTGTDLLCSSASFEVEDNLPSWASSIAWTQSSNLTRTSGPDANPCTFSYNGDGEGWIQVRIVSTFNDTLNSSIKKVWVGVPVIDTIDGASSTEVDETECYHASYDHDCDATGFFWGTNPNPQGLTISPQTGYDWTYITFPEADNYTVITQLENTCGWSSYVYKPVSVSGSKSAKIENTSIQELLLSQNSNMSIFPNPANNEATILINSDLLLENGIVNKWELEVYSPDQKMILQKANIKTAEVKINTQNWIEGIYLIRVKIGEAILNGKLIVAK
;
A
#
# COMPACT_ATOMS: atom_id res chain seq x y z
N MET A 1 5.86 -12.86 61.89
CA MET A 1 4.78 -11.84 61.93
C MET A 1 4.36 -11.55 60.50
N LYS A 2 3.05 -11.63 60.24
CA LYS A 2 2.40 -11.26 58.97
C LYS A 2 2.64 -9.79 58.63
N ALA A 3 2.86 -9.48 57.36
CA ALA A 3 2.05 -8.52 56.62
C ALA A 3 2.22 -8.72 55.11
N LYS A 4 1.13 -9.16 54.47
CA LYS A 4 0.92 -9.11 53.02
C LYS A 4 0.87 -7.64 52.59
N ILE A 5 1.54 -7.27 51.48
CA ILE A 5 1.19 -6.08 50.71
C ILE A 5 0.73 -6.56 49.33
N PHE A 6 -0.53 -6.27 49.07
CA PHE A 6 -1.24 -6.45 47.80
C PHE A 6 -0.51 -5.67 46.69
N VAL A 7 -0.16 -6.35 45.60
CA VAL A 7 0.10 -5.69 44.31
C VAL A 7 -1.28 -5.56 43.64
N THR A 8 -1.91 -4.42 43.84
CA THR A 8 -3.12 -4.05 43.10
C THR A 8 -2.67 -3.58 41.72
N PHE A 9 -2.92 -4.38 40.68
CA PHE A 9 -2.97 -3.89 39.31
C PHE A 9 -4.15 -2.91 39.23
N ILE A 10 -3.86 -1.62 39.42
CA ILE A 10 -4.78 -0.55 39.05
C ILE A 10 -4.44 -0.20 37.60
N THR A 11 -5.29 -0.68 36.70
CA THR A 11 -5.53 -0.08 35.40
C THR A 11 -5.89 1.39 35.61
N ALA A 12 -4.89 2.26 35.56
CA ALA A 12 -5.09 3.70 35.56
C ALA A 12 -5.36 4.15 34.11
N LEU A 13 -6.60 3.88 33.69
CA LEU A 13 -7.31 4.67 32.69
C LEU A 13 -7.41 6.11 33.26
N ILE A 14 -6.38 6.94 33.03
CA ILE A 14 -6.43 8.37 33.36
C ILE A 14 -6.83 9.12 32.10
N CYS A 15 -8.03 9.68 32.20
CA CYS A 15 -8.68 10.58 31.28
C CYS A 15 -7.74 11.64 30.69
N ILE A 16 -7.51 11.58 29.37
CA ILE A 16 -7.26 12.79 28.58
C ILE A 16 -8.64 13.36 28.25
N ASN A 17 -9.14 14.20 29.15
CA ASN A 17 -10.21 15.14 28.84
C ASN A 17 -9.96 16.41 29.64
N ALA A 18 -9.00 17.19 29.15
CA ALA A 18 -9.03 18.66 29.13
C ALA A 18 -7.77 19.18 28.41
N TYR A 19 -7.75 19.12 27.09
CA TYR A 19 -7.35 20.25 26.24
C TYR A 19 -7.89 19.98 24.85
N THR A 20 -8.94 20.71 24.51
CA THR A 20 -9.36 20.92 23.13
C THR A 20 -8.22 21.61 22.37
N GLN A 21 -7.44 20.87 21.59
CA GLN A 21 -6.68 21.41 20.46
C GLN A 21 -6.76 20.39 19.30
N LYS A 22 -7.31 20.85 18.19
CA LYS A 22 -7.73 20.05 17.04
C LYS A 22 -6.52 19.74 16.14
N ASN A 23 -5.98 18.51 16.18
CA ASN A 23 -5.01 17.90 15.24
C ASN A 23 -4.37 18.85 14.20
N GLU A 24 -3.27 19.51 14.58
CA GLU A 24 -2.41 20.35 13.73
C GLU A 24 -1.37 19.54 12.94
N ILE A 25 -1.21 18.25 13.26
CA ILE A 25 -0.25 17.33 12.63
C ILE A 25 -0.95 16.40 11.64
N LYS A 26 -0.35 16.28 10.45
CA LYS A 26 -0.73 15.31 9.40
C LYS A 26 -0.06 13.96 9.63
N GLU A 27 1.20 13.96 10.04
CA GLU A 27 2.00 12.74 10.25
C GLU A 27 3.05 12.95 11.35
N MET A 28 3.30 11.92 12.16
CA MET A 28 4.36 11.92 13.16
C MET A 28 4.99 10.52 13.25
N LYS A 29 6.32 10.43 13.12
CA LYS A 29 7.09 9.22 13.42
C LYS A 29 7.93 9.46 14.67
N ILE A 30 7.96 8.48 15.58
CA ILE A 30 8.79 8.52 16.79
C ILE A 30 10.11 7.81 16.50
N GLY A 31 11.24 8.45 16.77
CA GLY A 31 12.55 7.86 16.60
C GLY A 31 12.99 7.03 17.82
N TYR A 32 14.15 6.37 17.70
CA TYR A 32 14.75 5.56 18.76
C TYR A 32 14.93 6.31 20.09
N SER A 33 15.07 7.64 20.06
CA SER A 33 15.21 8.47 21.25
C SER A 33 13.90 8.69 22.05
N GLY A 34 12.76 8.17 21.56
CA GLY A 34 11.44 8.39 22.16
C GLY A 34 10.91 9.83 21.98
N ALA A 35 11.51 10.60 21.07
CA ALA A 35 11.01 11.88 20.58
C ALA A 35 10.61 11.76 19.11
N PRO A 36 9.72 12.63 18.60
CA PRO A 36 9.38 12.63 17.19
C PRO A 36 10.62 12.81 16.31
N SER A 37 10.92 11.83 15.46
CA SER A 37 11.99 11.91 14.46
C SER A 37 11.53 12.55 13.16
N TYR A 38 10.22 12.55 12.91
CA TYR A 38 9.59 13.16 11.76
C TYR A 38 8.22 13.74 12.13
N LEU A 39 7.92 14.93 11.62
CA LEU A 39 6.69 15.67 11.81
C LEU A 39 6.26 16.30 10.49
N VAL A 40 5.01 16.10 10.08
CA VAL A 40 4.38 16.83 8.97
C VAL A 40 3.19 17.60 9.52
N PHE A 41 3.16 18.91 9.27
CA PHE A 41 2.11 19.79 9.73
C PHE A 41 0.96 19.86 8.74
N ASN A 42 -0.27 19.98 9.23
CA ASN A 42 -1.44 20.17 8.40
C ASN A 42 -1.49 21.62 7.91
N THR A 43 -1.15 21.84 6.64
CA THR A 43 -1.13 23.18 6.03
C THR A 43 -2.51 23.79 5.81
N ASP A 44 -3.60 23.05 5.99
CA ASP A 44 -4.97 23.58 5.83
C ASP A 44 -5.53 24.14 7.15
N LYS A 45 -4.74 24.11 8.24
CA LYS A 45 -5.10 24.60 9.58
C LYS A 45 -4.17 25.73 10.05
N GLU A 46 -4.14 26.02 11.36
CA GLU A 46 -3.26 27.03 11.95
C GLU A 46 -1.80 26.64 11.69
N GLN A 47 -1.09 27.45 10.90
CA GLN A 47 0.26 27.12 10.41
C GLN A 47 1.33 27.66 11.36
N TYR A 48 2.30 26.82 11.71
CA TYR A 48 3.55 27.31 12.28
C TYR A 48 4.33 28.08 11.22
N THR A 49 4.70 29.30 11.55
CA THR A 49 5.49 30.19 10.69
C THR A 49 6.93 30.26 11.18
N LYS A 50 7.81 30.67 10.27
CA LYS A 50 9.20 30.99 10.58
C LYS A 50 9.28 31.97 11.77
N GLY A 51 10.06 31.63 12.79
CA GLY A 51 10.14 32.35 14.07
C GLY A 51 9.36 31.70 15.22
N GLN A 52 8.57 30.65 14.96
CA GLN A 52 7.79 29.92 15.98
C GLN A 52 8.42 28.57 16.37
N GLU A 53 9.71 28.36 16.11
CA GLU A 53 10.41 27.09 16.32
C GLU A 53 10.34 26.63 17.79
N LYS A 54 10.41 27.59 18.73
CA LYS A 54 10.29 27.32 20.16
C LYS A 54 8.96 26.69 20.56
N ASN A 55 7.89 26.97 19.82
CA ASN A 55 6.58 26.36 20.08
C ASN A 55 6.63 24.88 19.70
N ILE A 56 7.19 24.56 18.52
CA ILE A 56 7.39 23.18 18.05
C ILE A 56 8.24 22.38 19.04
N TRP A 57 9.35 22.95 19.53
CA TRP A 57 10.23 22.29 20.51
C TRP A 57 9.51 21.99 21.82
N LYS A 58 8.68 22.91 22.30
CA LYS A 58 7.93 22.74 23.55
C LYS A 58 6.80 21.74 23.41
N GLU A 59 6.07 21.79 22.30
CA GLU A 59 4.88 20.98 22.09
C GLU A 59 5.22 19.53 21.72
N TYR A 60 6.15 19.33 20.78
CA TYR A 60 6.40 18.01 20.18
C TYR A 60 7.66 17.33 20.71
N LEU A 61 8.72 18.08 21.01
CA LEU A 61 9.94 17.50 21.59
C LEU A 61 9.91 17.43 23.12
N GLY A 62 9.04 18.23 23.74
CA GLY A 62 8.95 18.32 25.20
C GLY A 62 10.21 18.92 25.82
N ILE A 63 10.80 19.94 25.17
CA ILE A 63 12.07 20.53 25.59
C ILE A 63 12.01 21.07 27.03
N SER A 64 13.00 20.74 27.85
CA SER A 64 13.08 21.22 29.23
C SER A 64 13.79 22.59 29.31
N SER A 65 13.77 23.24 30.48
CA SER A 65 14.58 24.46 30.69
C SER A 65 16.09 24.21 30.64
N SER A 66 16.51 22.95 30.74
CA SER A 66 17.92 22.55 30.63
C SER A 66 18.36 22.39 29.18
N ASP A 67 17.42 22.32 28.24
CA ASP A 67 17.71 22.05 26.84
C ASP A 67 17.64 23.34 26.00
N LYS A 68 18.45 23.38 24.95
CA LYS A 68 18.44 24.46 23.96
C LYS A 68 18.70 23.89 22.57
N LEU A 69 17.91 24.32 21.60
CA LEU A 69 18.14 24.07 20.17
C LEU A 69 18.63 25.37 19.52
N GLU A 70 19.86 25.38 19.03
CA GLU A 70 20.48 26.54 18.40
C GLU A 70 20.63 26.32 16.90
N MET A 71 20.21 27.29 16.09
CA MET A 71 20.35 27.20 14.63
C MET A 71 21.83 27.22 14.24
N ILE A 72 22.28 26.18 13.55
CA ILE A 72 23.66 26.06 13.08
C ILE A 72 23.80 26.30 11.57
N LYS A 73 22.72 26.13 10.81
CA LYS A 73 22.74 26.31 9.35
C LYS A 73 21.34 26.62 8.81
N SER A 74 21.25 27.48 7.81
CA SER A 74 20.06 27.64 6.96
C SER A 74 20.46 27.58 5.48
N ARG A 75 19.65 26.90 4.66
CA ARG A 75 19.84 26.81 3.21
C ARG A 75 18.49 26.77 2.49
N THR A 76 18.37 27.49 1.38
CA THR A 76 17.23 27.38 0.46
C THR A 76 17.57 26.44 -0.70
N GLY A 77 16.71 25.45 -0.94
CA GLY A 77 16.79 24.50 -2.05
C GLY A 77 16.28 25.09 -3.38
N LYS A 78 16.54 24.40 -4.49
CA LYS A 78 16.13 24.83 -5.85
C LYS A 78 14.61 24.94 -6.02
N ASN A 79 13.84 24.19 -5.23
CA ASN A 79 12.37 24.21 -5.19
C ASN A 79 11.79 25.36 -4.34
N GLY A 80 12.65 26.24 -3.80
CA GLY A 80 12.24 27.37 -2.95
C GLY A 80 11.95 27.00 -1.49
N MET A 81 12.18 25.75 -1.07
CA MET A 81 12.06 25.34 0.33
C MET A 81 13.32 25.75 1.12
N GLU A 82 13.16 26.38 2.27
CA GLU A 82 14.24 26.71 3.21
C GLU A 82 14.34 25.63 4.28
N HIS A 83 15.56 25.15 4.55
CA HIS A 83 15.86 24.17 5.59
C HIS A 83 16.70 24.83 6.67
N GLN A 84 16.22 24.82 7.91
CA GLN A 84 16.93 25.35 9.07
C GLN A 84 17.33 24.21 10.00
N LYS A 85 18.63 23.98 10.18
CA LYS A 85 19.21 22.92 10.99
C LYS A 85 19.62 23.46 12.37
N PHE A 86 19.22 22.76 13.42
CA PHE A 86 19.39 23.15 14.83
C PHE A 86 20.15 22.07 15.60
N GLN A 87 21.17 22.48 16.36
CA GLN A 87 21.94 21.62 17.25
C GLN A 87 21.34 21.65 18.65
N GLN A 88 21.15 20.47 19.27
CA GLN A 88 20.75 20.33 20.65
C GLN A 88 21.93 20.54 21.60
N TYR A 89 21.67 21.26 22.69
CA TYR A 89 22.53 21.41 23.85
C TYR A 89 21.74 21.09 25.13
N TYR A 90 22.35 20.38 26.07
CA TYR A 90 21.81 20.14 27.41
C TYR A 90 22.74 20.74 28.46
N LYS A 91 22.19 21.65 29.28
CA LYS A 91 22.92 22.51 30.25
C LYS A 91 24.14 23.21 29.64
N GLY A 92 24.09 23.52 28.34
CA GLY A 92 25.18 24.18 27.60
C GLY A 92 26.20 23.23 26.97
N VAL A 93 26.12 21.92 27.21
CA VAL A 93 26.96 20.90 26.57
C VAL A 93 26.27 20.39 25.31
N LYS A 94 27.01 20.29 24.21
CA LYS A 94 26.50 19.81 22.92
C LYS A 94 26.09 18.34 23.01
N VAL A 95 24.92 18.00 22.51
CA VAL A 95 24.47 16.60 22.39
C VAL A 95 24.91 16.08 21.03
N GLU A 96 25.85 15.13 21.00
CA GLU A 96 26.39 14.60 19.75
C GLU A 96 25.30 13.84 18.98
N GLY A 97 25.15 14.12 17.69
CA GLY A 97 24.07 13.59 16.86
C GLY A 97 22.67 14.20 17.12
N GLY A 98 22.50 14.97 18.20
CA GLY A 98 21.26 15.66 18.55
C GLY A 98 21.00 16.85 17.63
N VAL A 99 20.42 16.61 16.46
CA VAL A 99 20.17 17.63 15.45
C VAL A 99 18.76 17.53 14.91
N TYR A 100 18.07 18.67 14.82
CA TYR A 100 16.72 18.77 14.27
C TYR A 100 16.66 19.79 13.13
N THR A 101 15.89 19.51 12.09
CA THR A 101 15.77 20.36 10.90
C THR A 101 14.31 20.74 10.68
N LEU A 102 14.06 22.02 10.37
CA LEU A 102 12.76 22.55 9.97
C LEU A 102 12.73 22.81 8.47
N HIS A 103 11.65 22.41 7.81
CA HIS A 103 11.42 22.57 6.37
C HIS A 103 10.34 23.62 6.16
N ILE A 104 10.72 24.73 5.52
CA ILE A 104 9.93 25.95 5.45
C ILE A 104 9.63 26.27 3.98
N LYS A 105 8.36 26.45 3.63
CA LYS A 105 7.94 26.86 2.29
C LYS A 105 7.05 28.10 2.40
N LYS A 106 7.39 29.14 1.64
CA LYS A 106 6.66 30.43 1.65
C LYS A 106 6.46 31.03 3.05
N GLY A 107 7.37 30.76 3.98
CA GLY A 107 7.32 31.26 5.37
C GLY A 107 6.63 30.33 6.37
N ASN A 108 6.03 29.24 5.91
CA ASN A 108 5.34 28.24 6.74
C ASN A 108 6.24 27.03 6.96
N ILE A 109 6.27 26.52 8.18
CA ILE A 109 6.94 25.27 8.53
C ILE A 109 6.02 24.13 8.12
N GLU A 110 6.38 23.40 7.07
CA GLU A 110 5.58 22.30 6.51
C GLU A 110 5.93 20.96 7.17
N SER A 111 7.20 20.75 7.50
CA SER A 111 7.66 19.55 8.19
C SER A 111 8.91 19.80 9.03
N ALA A 112 9.22 18.84 9.89
CA ALA A 112 10.42 18.84 10.71
C ALA A 112 10.94 17.42 10.91
N ASN A 113 12.26 17.24 10.95
CA ASN A 113 12.86 15.92 11.12
C ASN A 113 14.22 15.98 11.83
N GLY A 114 14.60 14.89 12.49
CA GLY A 114 15.92 14.72 13.08
C GLY A 114 15.89 14.01 14.43
N THR A 115 16.96 14.14 15.19
CA THR A 115 17.16 13.47 16.47
C THR A 115 17.14 14.48 17.61
N TYR A 116 16.27 14.25 18.58
CA TYR A 116 16.28 14.95 19.86
C TYR A 116 16.36 13.93 20.99
N LEU A 117 17.34 14.07 21.87
CA LEU A 117 17.52 13.16 23.00
C LEU A 117 16.94 13.78 24.27
N LYS A 118 15.96 13.10 24.89
CA LYS A 118 15.43 13.53 26.20
C LYS A 118 16.43 13.17 27.29
N ILE A 119 17.09 14.16 27.87
CA ILE A 119 18.10 13.96 28.91
C ILE A 119 17.53 14.47 30.25
N ASP A 120 17.51 13.59 31.26
CA ASP A 120 17.13 13.96 32.62
C ASP A 120 18.22 13.54 33.62
N GLY A 121 18.47 14.38 34.62
CA GLY A 121 19.38 14.08 35.72
C GLY A 121 20.88 13.94 35.39
N LEU A 122 21.33 14.11 34.14
CA LEU A 122 22.74 13.96 33.78
C LEU A 122 23.59 15.09 34.41
N ASP A 123 24.67 14.70 35.08
CA ASP A 123 25.71 15.62 35.56
C ASP A 123 26.63 15.99 34.39
N ILE A 124 26.86 17.29 34.21
CA ILE A 124 27.68 17.85 33.12
C ILE A 124 29.04 18.34 33.61
N ASN A 125 29.39 18.09 34.87
CA ASN A 125 30.70 18.41 35.41
C ASN A 125 31.65 17.23 35.16
N PRO A 126 32.70 17.38 34.33
CA PRO A 126 33.67 16.32 34.12
C PRO A 126 34.46 16.06 35.42
N VAL A 127 34.78 14.79 35.67
CA VAL A 127 35.69 14.39 36.77
C VAL A 127 37.11 14.18 36.23
N LEU A 128 37.22 13.77 34.96
CA LEU A 128 38.48 13.58 34.25
C LEU A 128 38.96 14.91 33.66
N PHE A 129 40.26 15.21 33.76
CA PHE A 129 40.85 16.38 33.11
C PHE A 129 41.02 16.16 31.60
N GLU A 130 40.96 17.24 30.81
CA GLU A 130 41.11 17.21 29.34
C GLU A 130 42.41 16.52 28.92
N GLU A 131 43.52 16.81 29.60
CA GLU A 131 44.82 16.21 29.30
C GLU A 131 44.84 14.70 29.54
N GLU A 132 44.14 14.22 30.57
CA GLU A 132 44.03 12.78 30.85
C GLU A 132 43.13 12.07 29.82
N ALA A 133 42.13 12.76 29.28
CA ALA A 133 41.29 12.25 28.19
C ALA A 133 42.07 12.17 26.87
N ILE A 134 42.85 13.21 26.52
CA ILE A 134 43.74 13.23 25.36
C ILE A 134 44.77 12.10 25.47
N LEU A 135 45.40 11.93 26.63
CA LEU A 135 46.33 10.81 26.86
C LEU A 135 45.65 9.46 26.69
N ALA A 136 44.43 9.28 27.20
CA ALA A 136 43.68 8.05 27.02
C ALA A 136 43.37 7.77 25.54
N ALA A 137 43.02 8.79 24.75
CA ALA A 137 42.81 8.67 23.31
C ALA A 137 44.11 8.26 22.57
N ILE A 138 45.22 8.95 22.84
CA ILE A 138 46.55 8.65 22.26
C ILE A 138 47.01 7.23 22.60
N GLU A 139 46.90 6.81 23.86
CA GLU A 139 47.25 5.44 24.30
C GLU A 139 46.40 4.39 23.59
N ASN A 140 45.14 4.71 23.27
CA ASN A 140 44.23 3.79 22.60
C ASN A 140 44.45 3.71 21.08
N THR A 141 44.95 4.77 20.43
CA THR A 141 45.26 4.76 18.99
C THR A 141 46.47 3.89 18.66
N LYS A 142 47.45 3.77 19.57
CA LYS A 142 48.66 2.95 19.39
C LYS A 142 49.49 3.29 18.14
N ALA A 143 49.41 4.53 17.63
CA ALA A 143 50.22 4.95 16.50
C ALA A 143 51.68 5.19 16.89
N THR A 144 52.60 4.97 15.95
CA THR A 144 54.04 5.24 16.13
C THR A 144 54.41 6.67 15.80
N LYS A 145 53.58 7.39 15.02
CA LYS A 145 53.80 8.79 14.70
C LYS A 145 52.50 9.55 14.42
N TYR A 146 52.36 10.71 15.03
CA TYR A 146 51.19 11.57 14.92
C TYR A 146 51.42 12.80 14.06
N ALA A 147 50.34 13.39 13.54
CA ALA A 147 50.42 14.56 12.64
C ALA A 147 51.12 15.75 13.32
N TRP A 148 50.89 16.01 14.61
CA TRP A 148 51.53 17.10 15.36
C TRP A 148 53.03 16.87 15.62
N GLU A 149 53.51 15.63 15.47
CA GLU A 149 54.92 15.29 15.58
C GLU A 149 55.67 15.50 14.25
N SER A 150 54.93 15.75 13.16
CA SER A 150 55.49 16.04 11.83
C SER A 150 55.61 17.55 11.60
N GLU A 151 56.85 18.03 11.49
CA GLU A 151 57.14 19.44 11.15
C GLU A 151 56.46 19.87 9.84
N GLY A 152 56.36 18.98 8.85
CA GLY A 152 55.70 19.26 7.57
C GLY A 152 54.19 19.51 7.73
N MET A 153 53.51 18.67 8.51
CA MET A 153 52.07 18.81 8.78
C MET A 153 51.79 20.08 9.58
N GLU A 154 52.55 20.31 10.64
CA GLU A 154 52.46 21.53 11.47
C GLU A 154 52.68 22.82 10.67
N ASN A 155 53.52 22.80 9.65
CA ASN A 155 53.71 23.95 8.77
C ASN A 155 52.52 24.16 7.82
N ILE A 156 51.94 23.09 7.27
CA ILE A 156 50.79 23.16 6.35
C ILE A 156 49.55 23.69 7.08
N ILE A 157 49.22 23.18 8.28
CA ILE A 157 48.03 23.64 9.00
C ILE A 157 48.08 25.12 9.34
N LYS A 158 49.27 25.65 9.70
CA LYS A 158 49.49 27.08 9.95
C LYS A 158 49.31 27.93 8.69
N GLN A 159 49.75 27.41 7.53
CA GLN A 159 49.57 28.09 6.24
C GLN A 159 48.11 28.09 5.78
N ASP A 160 47.43 26.94 5.85
CA ASP A 160 46.06 26.77 5.36
C ASP A 160 45.04 27.50 6.23
N SER A 161 45.20 27.42 7.56
CA SER A 161 44.34 28.15 8.52
C SER A 161 44.66 29.65 8.61
N LYS A 162 45.86 30.06 8.18
CA LYS A 162 46.44 31.40 8.41
C LYS A 162 46.54 31.78 9.89
N ASP A 163 46.76 30.79 10.76
CA ASP A 163 47.00 30.98 12.19
C ASP A 163 48.36 30.36 12.58
N GLU A 164 49.29 31.19 13.07
CA GLU A 164 50.62 30.74 13.51
C GLU A 164 50.56 29.78 14.72
N LYS A 165 49.42 29.74 15.44
CA LYS A 165 49.19 28.84 16.57
C LYS A 165 48.46 27.56 16.21
N ALA A 166 47.97 27.41 14.98
CA ALA A 166 47.27 26.19 14.57
C ALA A 166 48.18 24.97 14.70
N THR A 167 47.66 23.87 15.23
CA THR A 167 48.40 22.62 15.43
C THR A 167 47.46 21.44 15.21
N TYR A 168 48.02 20.30 14.83
CA TYR A 168 47.32 19.02 14.83
C TYR A 168 47.29 18.36 16.22
N TYR A 169 47.85 19.00 17.26
CA TYR A 169 47.77 18.46 18.61
C TYR A 169 46.29 18.37 19.03
N PRO A 170 45.82 17.22 19.57
CA PRO A 170 44.40 17.01 19.81
C PRO A 170 43.83 18.00 20.82
N GLU A 171 42.60 18.45 20.57
CA GLU A 171 41.78 19.18 21.54
C GLU A 171 40.63 18.28 22.03
N ALA A 172 40.17 18.51 23.25
CA ALA A 172 39.08 17.76 23.86
C ALA A 172 37.81 18.62 23.90
N GLU A 173 36.80 18.30 23.09
CA GLU A 173 35.48 18.95 23.13
C GLU A 173 34.58 18.19 24.11
N LEU A 174 34.09 18.85 25.16
CA LEU A 174 33.11 18.23 26.06
C LEU A 174 31.75 18.11 25.36
N VAL A 175 31.25 16.88 25.24
CA VAL A 175 30.00 16.53 24.58
C VAL A 175 29.16 15.58 25.43
N ILE A 176 27.88 15.47 25.13
CA ILE A 176 27.03 14.38 25.59
C ILE A 176 26.99 13.35 24.47
N TRP A 177 27.62 12.21 24.73
CA TRP A 177 27.70 11.08 23.83
C TRP A 177 26.59 10.08 24.15
N HIS A 178 26.04 9.45 23.11
CA HIS A 178 24.96 8.49 23.24
C HIS A 178 25.06 7.39 22.16
N PRO A 179 25.07 6.10 22.52
CA PRO A 179 25.10 5.00 21.54
C PRO A 179 23.70 4.70 21.00
N TYR A 180 23.60 4.42 19.69
CA TYR A 180 22.36 4.22 18.92
C TYR A 180 21.28 3.30 19.56
N ARG A 181 21.63 2.37 20.47
CA ARG A 181 20.69 1.37 21.03
C ARG A 181 20.42 1.44 22.54
N GLU A 182 21.22 2.13 23.36
CA GLU A 182 21.09 2.00 24.83
C GLU A 182 20.33 3.13 25.54
N ASN A 183 19.89 4.19 24.85
CA ASN A 183 19.29 5.44 25.37
C ASN A 183 19.94 6.06 26.65
N ILE A 184 21.15 5.66 27.06
CA ILE A 184 21.84 6.22 28.22
C ILE A 184 22.86 7.27 27.74
N PRO A 185 22.56 8.58 27.86
CA PRO A 185 23.52 9.63 27.56
C PRO A 185 24.66 9.63 28.59
N LYS A 186 25.88 9.87 28.13
CA LYS A 186 27.07 10.01 28.97
C LYS A 186 27.81 11.30 28.64
N LEU A 187 28.37 11.93 29.66
CA LEU A 187 29.31 13.03 29.46
C LEU A 187 30.63 12.46 28.94
N ALA A 188 31.15 13.02 27.86
CA ALA A 188 32.35 12.54 27.18
C ALA A 188 33.20 13.68 26.62
N TYR A 189 34.47 13.42 26.39
CA TYR A 189 35.33 14.24 25.55
C TYR A 189 35.39 13.65 24.14
N LYS A 190 35.03 14.44 23.13
CA LYS A 190 35.26 14.15 21.71
C LYS A 190 36.65 14.67 21.35
N ILE A 191 37.53 13.77 20.94
CA ILE A 191 38.94 14.09 20.64
C ILE A 191 39.25 13.62 19.23
N GLU A 192 39.67 14.55 18.36
CA GLU A 192 40.17 14.20 17.04
C GLU A 192 41.61 13.71 17.14
N ILE A 193 41.88 12.48 16.70
CA ILE A 193 43.24 11.93 16.58
C ILE A 193 43.59 11.80 15.11
N TYR A 194 44.75 12.37 14.73
CA TYR A 194 45.32 12.22 13.40
C TYR A 194 46.74 11.62 13.50
N SER A 195 46.87 10.34 13.13
CA SER A 195 48.16 9.67 12.98
C SER A 195 48.62 9.62 11.53
N ILE A 196 49.93 9.63 11.32
CA ILE A 196 50.55 9.49 9.99
C ILE A 196 51.32 8.17 9.83
N GLU A 197 51.67 7.50 10.93
CA GLU A 197 52.21 6.14 10.94
C GLU A 197 51.57 5.36 12.12
N PRO A 198 50.59 4.48 11.85
CA PRO A 198 49.88 4.36 10.58
C PRO A 198 49.02 5.59 10.24
N LEU A 199 48.66 5.76 8.97
CA LEU A 199 47.84 6.87 8.51
C LEU A 199 46.38 6.62 8.92
N ASN A 200 45.87 7.38 9.89
CA ASN A 200 44.50 7.27 10.37
C ASN A 200 44.02 8.62 10.90
N ARG A 201 42.73 8.91 10.74
CA ARG A 201 42.10 10.12 11.29
C ARG A 201 40.72 9.75 11.80
N GLU A 202 40.42 10.01 13.07
CA GLU A 202 39.16 9.62 13.70
C GLU A 202 38.81 10.56 14.88
N TYR A 203 37.55 10.58 15.29
CA TYR A 203 37.15 11.07 16.60
C TYR A 203 37.07 9.91 17.59
N ILE A 204 37.66 10.09 18.76
CA ILE A 204 37.58 9.16 19.89
C ILE A 204 36.76 9.83 21.00
N TYR A 205 35.75 9.13 21.50
CA TYR A 205 34.92 9.58 22.62
C TYR A 205 35.43 8.94 23.90
N VAL A 206 35.93 9.74 24.84
CA VAL A 206 36.43 9.29 26.15
C VAL A 206 35.44 9.70 27.23
N ASP A 207 35.05 8.79 28.11
CA ASP A 207 34.13 9.07 29.21
C ASP A 207 34.70 10.20 30.09
N ALA A 208 33.93 11.26 30.33
CA ALA A 208 34.41 12.43 31.07
C ALA A 208 34.48 12.17 32.59
N THR A 209 34.07 10.98 33.04
CA THR A 209 34.11 10.54 34.44
C THR A 209 35.08 9.37 34.67
N SER A 210 35.46 8.68 33.61
CA SER A 210 36.36 7.52 33.66
C SER A 210 37.26 7.51 32.44
N ARG A 211 38.54 7.10 32.52
CA ARG A 211 39.44 7.03 31.35
C ARG A 211 39.03 5.97 30.29
N LYS A 212 37.76 5.55 30.27
CA LYS A 212 37.20 4.53 29.39
C LYS A 212 36.86 5.15 28.03
N ILE A 213 37.22 4.45 26.96
CA ILE A 213 36.76 4.79 25.60
C ILE A 213 35.29 4.35 25.46
N LEU A 214 34.43 5.30 25.05
CA LEU A 214 33.00 5.10 24.84
C LEU A 214 32.67 4.73 23.39
N GLY A 215 33.38 5.32 22.42
CA GLY A 215 33.15 5.09 21.00
C GLY A 215 34.23 5.73 20.14
N ARG A 216 34.17 5.44 18.84
CA ARG A 216 35.08 5.96 17.79
C ARG A 216 34.26 6.32 16.55
N ASP A 217 34.71 7.30 15.79
CA ASP A 217 34.07 7.78 14.55
C ASP A 217 35.16 8.16 13.53
N PRO A 218 35.47 7.28 12.55
CA PRO A 218 36.52 7.51 11.56
C PRO A 218 36.26 8.73 10.66
N ILE A 219 37.27 9.59 10.52
CA ILE A 219 37.30 10.72 9.58
C ILE A 219 37.94 10.29 8.26
N MET A 220 38.98 9.45 8.31
CA MET A 220 39.45 8.71 7.16
C MET A 220 38.52 7.53 6.91
N LYS A 221 37.72 7.64 5.86
CA LYS A 221 36.97 6.50 5.32
C LYS A 221 37.97 5.54 4.68
N ALA A 222 37.87 4.24 4.96
CA ALA A 222 38.70 3.24 4.29
C ALA A 222 38.55 3.40 2.76
N GLU A 223 39.66 3.35 2.03
CA GLU A 223 39.65 3.54 0.58
C GLU A 223 39.11 2.27 -0.10
N SER A 224 37.95 2.37 -0.76
CA SER A 224 37.50 1.31 -1.66
C SER A 224 38.29 1.35 -2.96
N ARG A 225 38.64 0.17 -3.46
CA ARG A 225 39.42 -0.09 -4.66
C ARG A 225 38.63 -1.03 -5.57
N PRO A 226 38.57 -0.77 -6.88
CA PRO A 226 38.01 -1.72 -7.81
C PRO A 226 38.88 -2.97 -7.88
N GLY A 227 38.26 -4.13 -7.75
CA GLY A 227 38.85 -5.45 -7.90
C GLY A 227 38.09 -6.29 -8.93
N TYR A 228 38.61 -7.48 -9.19
CA TYR A 228 37.99 -8.46 -10.08
C TYR A 228 38.12 -9.85 -9.48
N GLY A 229 37.03 -10.61 -9.46
CA GLY A 229 36.98 -11.95 -8.88
C GLY A 229 36.38 -12.97 -9.85
N ILE A 230 36.95 -14.18 -9.91
CA ILE A 230 36.28 -15.32 -10.55
C ILE A 230 35.45 -16.02 -9.48
N THR A 231 34.17 -15.66 -9.43
CA THR A 231 33.16 -16.21 -8.51
C THR A 231 32.89 -17.69 -8.80
N ARG A 232 32.27 -18.39 -7.86
CA ARG A 232 31.97 -19.82 -7.98
C ARG A 232 30.82 -20.09 -8.94
N TYR A 233 29.76 -19.28 -8.88
CA TYR A 233 28.52 -19.54 -9.60
C TYR A 233 28.25 -18.55 -10.74
N SER A 234 28.89 -17.39 -10.72
CA SER A 234 28.56 -16.28 -11.63
C SER A 234 29.75 -15.83 -12.51
N GLY A 235 30.80 -16.65 -12.60
CA GLY A 235 31.96 -16.37 -13.42
C GLY A 235 32.74 -15.13 -12.97
N GLY A 236 33.34 -14.43 -13.93
CA GLY A 236 34.17 -13.25 -13.65
C GLY A 236 33.36 -11.99 -13.38
N GLN A 237 33.53 -11.40 -12.20
CA GLN A 237 32.77 -10.24 -11.74
C GLN A 237 33.67 -9.12 -11.24
N ASN A 238 33.23 -7.88 -11.44
CA ASN A 238 33.87 -6.71 -10.83
C ASN A 238 33.39 -6.58 -9.38
N ILE A 239 34.31 -6.31 -8.47
CA ILE A 239 34.02 -6.16 -7.04
C ILE A 239 34.65 -4.87 -6.51
N SER A 240 34.11 -4.36 -5.41
CA SER A 240 34.71 -3.26 -4.64
C SER A 240 35.35 -3.83 -3.37
N ILE A 241 36.60 -3.49 -3.07
CA ILE A 241 37.36 -4.08 -1.95
C ILE A 241 38.25 -3.03 -1.30
N ASP A 242 38.70 -3.26 -0.07
CA ASP A 242 39.63 -2.38 0.62
C ASP A 242 41.07 -2.84 0.43
N ILE A 243 41.98 -1.96 0.81
CA ILE A 243 43.40 -2.23 0.92
C ILE A 243 43.85 -1.76 2.30
N ASP A 244 44.64 -2.59 2.98
CA ASP A 244 45.22 -2.22 4.26
C ASP A 244 46.48 -1.36 4.10
N GLU A 245 47.07 -1.00 5.24
CA GLU A 245 48.26 -0.15 5.28
C GLU A 245 49.55 -0.87 4.83
N GLN A 246 49.49 -2.18 4.57
CA GLN A 246 50.57 -3.02 4.06
C GLN A 246 50.41 -3.34 2.56
N ASP A 247 49.49 -2.65 1.87
CA ASP A 247 49.11 -2.91 0.47
C ASP A 247 48.48 -4.30 0.24
N VAL A 248 47.84 -4.88 1.26
CA VAL A 248 47.10 -6.15 1.18
C VAL A 248 45.62 -5.87 0.95
N TYR A 249 45.07 -6.49 -0.10
CA TYR A 249 43.67 -6.38 -0.48
C TYR A 249 42.83 -7.36 0.34
N ARG A 250 41.66 -6.90 0.82
CA ARG A 250 40.74 -7.73 1.60
C ARG A 250 39.32 -7.66 1.08
N LEU A 251 38.53 -8.70 1.34
CA LEU A 251 37.11 -8.76 0.94
C LEU A 251 36.21 -7.94 1.89
N ARG A 252 36.52 -6.65 1.96
CA ARG A 252 35.78 -5.64 2.70
C ARG A 252 35.50 -4.48 1.75
N ASP A 253 34.26 -4.03 1.65
CA ASP A 253 33.93 -2.85 0.88
C ASP A 253 33.54 -1.70 1.83
N PRO A 254 34.32 -0.61 1.87
CA PRO A 254 34.02 0.57 2.67
C PRO A 254 33.24 1.65 1.90
N SER A 255 32.90 1.43 0.62
CA SER A 255 32.24 2.45 -0.23
C SER A 255 30.72 2.46 -0.16
N ARG A 256 30.11 1.32 0.14
CA ARG A 256 28.70 1.20 0.53
C ARG A 256 28.58 1.61 2.01
N CYS A 257 27.44 1.65 2.67
CA CYS A 257 27.24 2.05 4.10
C CYS A 257 28.24 3.05 4.73
N ASP A 258 27.81 4.28 5.02
CA ASP A 258 28.59 5.51 5.30
C ASP A 258 29.84 5.44 6.22
N VAL A 259 30.07 4.33 6.95
CA VAL A 259 31.32 3.91 7.62
C VAL A 259 31.32 2.38 7.85
N ASP A 260 32.23 1.65 7.17
CA ASP A 260 32.57 0.22 7.41
C ASP A 260 31.49 -0.82 7.02
N SER A 261 31.40 -1.17 5.74
CA SER A 261 30.10 -1.39 5.08
C SER A 261 29.70 -2.83 4.83
N ILE A 262 30.49 -3.56 4.06
CA ILE A 262 30.26 -4.96 3.72
C ILE A 262 31.57 -5.69 4.02
N HIS A 263 31.51 -6.77 4.81
CA HIS A 263 32.69 -7.56 5.16
C HIS A 263 32.39 -9.04 4.98
N VAL A 264 33.18 -9.72 4.15
CA VAL A 264 33.16 -11.18 4.02
C VAL A 264 34.33 -11.78 4.78
N TRP A 265 34.01 -12.45 5.90
CA TRP A 265 34.96 -13.09 6.80
C TRP A 265 35.23 -14.54 6.41
N ASN A 266 36.48 -14.96 6.57
CA ASN A 266 36.86 -16.37 6.48
C ASN A 266 36.83 -17.01 7.88
N LEU A 267 36.02 -18.05 8.08
CA LEU A 267 36.02 -18.81 9.34
C LEU A 267 37.01 -19.97 9.36
N GLU A 268 37.73 -20.24 8.28
CA GLU A 268 38.72 -21.33 8.16
C GLU A 268 38.18 -22.69 8.63
N ARG A 269 36.88 -22.95 8.41
CA ARG A 269 36.14 -24.17 8.84
C ARG A 269 35.96 -24.30 10.34
N HIS A 270 36.09 -23.20 11.09
CA HIS A 270 35.65 -23.10 12.47
C HIS A 270 34.15 -22.75 12.55
N GLU A 271 33.50 -23.19 13.63
CA GLU A 271 32.12 -22.80 13.94
C GLU A 271 32.04 -21.56 14.84
N ASP A 272 33.16 -21.24 15.51
CA ASP A 272 33.28 -20.11 16.42
C ASP A 272 33.79 -18.88 15.67
N LEU A 273 32.97 -17.83 15.62
CA LEU A 273 33.26 -16.56 14.94
C LEU A 273 34.48 -15.83 15.52
N GLY A 274 34.96 -16.22 16.70
CA GLY A 274 36.19 -15.73 17.30
C GLY A 274 37.46 -16.11 16.52
N TYR A 275 37.38 -17.12 15.64
CA TYR A 275 38.48 -17.53 14.76
C TYR A 275 38.45 -16.86 13.38
N ARG A 276 37.50 -15.96 13.13
CA ARG A 276 37.42 -15.26 11.85
C ARG A 276 38.73 -14.54 11.51
N VAL A 277 39.10 -14.58 10.25
CA VAL A 277 40.21 -13.82 9.67
C VAL A 277 39.76 -13.13 8.39
N ASP A 278 40.48 -12.08 8.00
CA ASP A 278 40.31 -11.46 6.70
C ASP A 278 40.74 -12.43 5.59
N PHE A 279 40.04 -12.38 4.46
CA PHE A 279 40.65 -12.85 3.21
C PHE A 279 41.69 -11.83 2.77
N GLU A 280 42.90 -12.29 2.47
CA GLU A 280 44.01 -11.42 2.10
C GLU A 280 44.60 -11.81 0.73
N ASN A 281 44.93 -10.82 -0.09
CA ASN A 281 45.60 -11.01 -1.37
C ASN A 281 46.54 -9.84 -1.65
N ASN A 282 47.68 -10.10 -2.30
CA ASN A 282 48.62 -9.05 -2.71
C ASN A 282 48.22 -8.38 -4.04
N SER A 283 47.02 -8.69 -4.55
CA SER A 283 46.47 -8.21 -5.81
C SER A 283 44.98 -7.96 -5.69
N ALA A 284 44.47 -6.94 -6.38
CA ALA A 284 43.04 -6.68 -6.51
C ALA A 284 42.33 -7.72 -7.40
N SER A 285 43.08 -8.57 -8.12
CA SER A 285 42.58 -9.68 -8.92
C SER A 285 42.60 -10.97 -8.11
N TRP A 286 41.41 -11.52 -7.89
CA TRP A 286 41.14 -12.79 -7.23
C TRP A 286 40.73 -13.82 -8.30
N ASP A 287 41.72 -14.27 -9.07
CA ASP A 287 41.55 -15.19 -10.20
C ASP A 287 42.08 -16.59 -9.89
N SER A 288 42.03 -17.47 -10.90
CA SER A 288 42.42 -18.89 -10.77
C SER A 288 43.90 -19.13 -10.50
N LEU A 289 44.77 -18.12 -10.57
CA LEU A 289 46.17 -18.22 -10.12
C LEU A 289 46.26 -18.21 -8.58
N ASN A 290 45.35 -17.49 -7.91
CA ASN A 290 45.33 -17.39 -6.46
C ASN A 290 44.29 -18.36 -5.85
N TRP A 291 43.09 -18.43 -6.44
CA TRP A 291 41.99 -19.30 -6.02
C TRP A 291 41.45 -20.12 -7.19
N PRO A 292 42.13 -21.22 -7.56
CA PRO A 292 41.69 -22.07 -8.65
C PRO A 292 40.36 -22.76 -8.33
N GLU A 293 39.60 -23.12 -9.36
CA GLU A 293 38.31 -23.82 -9.26
C GLU A 293 38.40 -25.18 -8.53
N TRP A 294 39.58 -25.79 -8.52
CA TRP A 294 39.88 -27.04 -7.79
C TRP A 294 40.33 -26.81 -6.34
N ASP A 295 40.35 -25.56 -5.85
CA ASP A 295 40.64 -25.26 -4.46
C ASP A 295 39.63 -25.99 -3.56
N THR A 296 40.13 -26.98 -2.82
CA THR A 296 39.32 -27.78 -1.89
C THR A 296 38.75 -26.96 -0.74
N LEU A 297 39.27 -25.75 -0.50
CA LEU A 297 38.73 -24.80 0.47
C LEU A 297 37.58 -23.97 -0.10
N LYS A 298 37.37 -23.97 -1.42
CA LYS A 298 36.31 -23.21 -2.10
C LYS A 298 36.36 -21.71 -1.84
N ASN A 299 37.54 -21.10 -1.71
CA ASN A 299 37.67 -19.67 -1.39
C ASN A 299 36.97 -18.75 -2.41
N ASN A 300 36.76 -19.21 -3.65
CA ASN A 300 35.98 -18.46 -4.64
C ASN A 300 34.51 -18.24 -4.24
N ALA A 301 33.96 -19.02 -3.30
CA ALA A 301 32.65 -18.79 -2.69
C ALA A 301 32.56 -17.43 -1.96
N ALA A 302 33.68 -16.96 -1.39
CA ALA A 302 33.77 -15.64 -0.77
C ALA A 302 33.61 -14.51 -1.81
N LEU A 303 33.97 -14.76 -3.06
CA LEU A 303 33.82 -13.80 -4.15
C LEU A 303 32.36 -13.69 -4.61
N ASP A 304 31.59 -14.79 -4.59
CA ASP A 304 30.13 -14.69 -4.79
C ASP A 304 29.51 -13.85 -3.66
N ALA A 305 29.90 -14.13 -2.40
CA ALA A 305 29.37 -13.41 -1.23
C ALA A 305 29.57 -11.90 -1.32
N ILE A 306 30.80 -11.43 -1.57
CA ILE A 306 31.08 -9.99 -1.61
C ILE A 306 30.39 -9.31 -2.80
N TRP A 307 30.36 -9.98 -3.96
CA TRP A 307 29.75 -9.43 -5.18
C TRP A 307 28.23 -9.35 -5.08
N ALA A 308 27.58 -10.43 -4.63
CA ALA A 308 26.13 -10.47 -4.46
C ALA A 308 25.68 -9.43 -3.43
N LEU A 309 26.35 -9.33 -2.27
CA LEU A 309 26.02 -8.34 -1.24
C LEU A 309 26.16 -6.90 -1.74
N GLN A 310 27.13 -6.62 -2.61
CA GLN A 310 27.26 -5.31 -3.25
C GLN A 310 26.07 -5.01 -4.16
N GLY A 311 25.66 -5.97 -5.00
CA GLY A 311 24.50 -5.84 -5.87
C GLY A 311 23.18 -5.70 -5.10
N ILE A 312 23.01 -6.48 -4.03
CA ILE A 312 21.84 -6.43 -3.14
C ILE A 312 21.75 -5.06 -2.48
N TYR A 313 22.86 -4.57 -1.91
CA TYR A 313 22.89 -3.24 -1.31
C TYR A 313 22.56 -2.15 -2.32
N ASP A 314 23.15 -2.20 -3.52
CA ASP A 314 22.92 -1.20 -4.56
C ASP A 314 21.44 -1.18 -5.00
N TYR A 315 20.80 -2.36 -5.12
CA TYR A 315 19.38 -2.46 -5.43
C TYR A 315 18.51 -1.74 -4.38
N PHE A 316 18.67 -2.07 -3.09
CA PHE A 316 17.86 -1.42 -2.04
C PHE A 316 18.20 0.07 -1.88
N TYR A 317 19.46 0.45 -2.08
CA TYR A 317 19.87 1.85 -2.05
C TYR A 317 19.13 2.69 -3.10
N ASP A 318 18.94 2.15 -4.31
CA ASP A 318 18.18 2.80 -5.39
C ASP A 318 16.69 2.94 -5.07
N GLU A 319 16.13 2.04 -4.24
CA GLU A 319 14.78 2.10 -3.68
C GLU A 319 14.69 2.99 -2.40
N GLU A 320 15.72 3.78 -2.12
CA GLU A 320 15.84 4.64 -0.92
C GLU A 320 15.77 3.88 0.42
N TRP A 321 16.06 2.57 0.43
CA TRP A 321 16.18 1.74 1.63
C TRP A 321 17.64 1.34 1.87
N TYR A 322 18.24 1.82 2.96
CA TYR A 322 19.68 1.68 3.17
C TYR A 322 20.03 0.43 3.98
N SER A 323 20.65 -0.58 3.36
CA SER A 323 20.98 -1.89 3.98
C SER A 323 19.75 -2.68 4.41
N TYR A 324 19.91 -3.74 5.22
CA TYR A 324 18.79 -4.57 5.67
C TYR A 324 17.85 -3.83 6.65
N ASP A 325 18.37 -2.86 7.41
CA ASP A 325 17.64 -2.16 8.48
C ASP A 325 17.07 -0.79 8.07
N GLY A 326 17.21 -0.40 6.81
CA GLY A 326 16.84 0.92 6.30
C GLY A 326 17.65 2.08 6.88
N ASN A 327 18.64 1.80 7.75
CA ASN A 327 19.46 2.77 8.47
C ASN A 327 20.96 2.54 8.25
N ASN A 328 21.30 1.89 7.14
CA ASN A 328 22.66 1.71 6.66
C ASN A 328 23.53 0.81 7.56
N ALA A 329 22.93 -0.21 8.18
CA ALA A 329 23.66 -1.18 8.99
C ALA A 329 24.82 -1.82 8.21
N LYS A 330 25.89 -2.11 8.95
CA LYS A 330 27.02 -2.92 8.48
C LYS A 330 26.55 -4.33 8.16
N ILE A 331 27.04 -4.87 7.05
CA ILE A 331 26.74 -6.22 6.58
C ILE A 331 27.97 -7.10 6.82
N ASP A 332 27.90 -7.98 7.81
CA ASP A 332 28.91 -9.02 8.04
C ASP A 332 28.41 -10.36 7.47
N CYS A 333 29.25 -11.02 6.67
CA CYS A 333 28.98 -12.33 6.09
C CYS A 333 30.15 -13.25 6.37
N TYR A 334 29.90 -14.44 6.89
CA TYR A 334 30.90 -15.39 7.29
C TYR A 334 30.82 -16.64 6.41
N VAL A 335 31.87 -16.90 5.64
CA VAL A 335 31.96 -18.11 4.80
C VAL A 335 32.91 -19.13 5.42
N HIS A 336 32.91 -20.35 4.88
CA HIS A 336 33.66 -21.49 5.43
C HIS A 336 33.26 -21.82 6.87
N TRP A 337 31.96 -21.71 7.18
CA TRP A 337 31.44 -22.05 8.49
C TRP A 337 31.47 -23.56 8.72
N GLY A 338 32.31 -24.00 9.66
CA GLY A 338 32.46 -25.42 10.03
C GLY A 338 32.95 -26.33 8.89
N ILE A 339 32.91 -27.64 9.14
CA ILE A 339 33.25 -28.67 8.15
C ILE A 339 31.96 -29.29 7.62
N GLU A 340 31.83 -29.36 6.29
CA GLU A 340 30.73 -30.10 5.61
C GLU A 340 29.32 -29.61 6.03
N ARG A 341 29.21 -28.32 6.37
CA ARG A 341 27.96 -27.70 6.80
C ARG A 341 27.07 -27.43 5.59
N ARG A 342 25.91 -28.10 5.57
CA ARG A 342 24.89 -27.99 4.52
C ARG A 342 23.77 -27.02 4.91
N ASN A 343 24.13 -25.80 5.30
CA ASN A 343 23.14 -24.73 5.48
C ASN A 343 23.76 -23.34 5.44
N ALA A 344 22.89 -22.35 5.30
CA ALA A 344 23.13 -20.93 5.56
C ALA A 344 22.11 -20.42 6.60
N PHE A 345 22.45 -19.32 7.27
CA PHE A 345 21.55 -18.68 8.23
C PHE A 345 21.82 -17.16 8.37
N TRP A 346 20.74 -16.39 8.48
CA TRP A 346 20.73 -15.09 9.15
C TRP A 346 20.73 -15.26 10.67
N MET A 347 21.68 -14.61 11.34
CA MET A 347 21.90 -14.71 12.79
C MET A 347 21.37 -13.51 13.59
N GLY A 348 20.69 -12.57 12.92
CA GLY A 348 20.10 -11.37 13.52
C GLY A 348 20.82 -10.06 13.18
N ASP A 349 22.12 -10.13 12.92
CA ASP A 349 22.98 -9.00 12.53
C ASP A 349 24.07 -9.38 11.51
N HIS A 350 24.16 -10.66 11.13
CA HIS A 350 25.12 -11.18 10.16
C HIS A 350 24.63 -12.50 9.54
N MET A 351 25.28 -12.93 8.47
CA MET A 351 25.00 -14.22 7.82
C MET A 351 26.15 -15.21 8.05
N VAL A 352 25.85 -16.50 8.22
CA VAL A 352 26.83 -17.59 8.26
C VAL A 352 26.53 -18.60 7.15
N LEU A 353 27.51 -18.91 6.31
CA LEU A 353 27.35 -19.70 5.10
C LEU A 353 28.28 -20.92 5.13
N GLY A 354 27.70 -22.11 5.00
CA GLY A 354 28.44 -23.37 4.98
C GLY A 354 28.98 -23.73 3.58
N ASP A 355 30.03 -24.57 3.57
CA ASP A 355 30.68 -25.03 2.32
C ASP A 355 29.90 -26.13 1.58
N GLY A 356 28.80 -26.62 2.15
CA GLY A 356 28.08 -27.79 1.62
C GLY A 356 28.85 -29.10 1.81
N TYR A 357 28.25 -30.19 1.34
CA TYR A 357 28.85 -31.54 1.36
C TYR A 357 28.21 -32.45 0.32
N GLU A 358 29.01 -33.34 -0.26
CA GLU A 358 28.62 -34.29 -1.30
C GLU A 358 27.96 -33.63 -2.51
N THR A 359 26.62 -33.73 -2.61
CA THR A 359 25.84 -33.25 -3.75
C THR A 359 25.45 -31.79 -3.63
N VAL A 360 25.74 -31.16 -2.49
CA VAL A 360 25.45 -29.75 -2.21
C VAL A 360 26.76 -29.00 -2.14
N ASP A 361 26.86 -27.92 -2.91
CA ASP A 361 28.03 -27.05 -2.95
C ASP A 361 27.91 -25.88 -1.94
N ALA A 362 28.84 -24.91 -1.99
CA ALA A 362 28.87 -23.78 -1.05
C ALA A 362 27.58 -22.95 -1.10
N PHE A 363 27.07 -22.53 0.07
CA PHE A 363 25.84 -21.77 0.22
C PHE A 363 26.03 -20.27 -0.08
N THR A 364 26.64 -19.96 -1.23
CA THR A 364 27.01 -18.61 -1.64
C THR A 364 26.46 -18.26 -3.04
N SER A 365 25.43 -18.97 -3.53
CA SER A 365 24.68 -18.52 -4.71
C SER A 365 23.93 -17.22 -4.41
N VAL A 366 23.62 -16.44 -5.44
CA VAL A 366 23.05 -15.09 -5.28
C VAL A 366 21.70 -15.16 -4.58
N ASP A 367 20.85 -16.09 -4.99
CA ASP A 367 19.54 -16.33 -4.42
C ASP A 367 19.59 -16.72 -2.92
N ILE A 368 20.54 -17.55 -2.49
CA ILE A 368 20.74 -17.90 -1.08
C ILE A 368 21.26 -16.71 -0.28
N ILE A 369 22.23 -15.95 -0.80
CA ILE A 369 22.71 -14.74 -0.11
C ILE A 369 21.58 -13.71 0.02
N ALA A 370 20.78 -13.53 -1.02
CA ALA A 370 19.62 -12.67 -1.01
C ALA A 370 18.52 -13.16 -0.05
N HIS A 371 18.28 -14.48 0.02
CA HIS A 371 17.36 -15.11 0.97
C HIS A 371 17.78 -14.84 2.42
N GLU A 372 19.05 -15.06 2.77
CA GLU A 372 19.54 -14.77 4.11
C GLU A 372 19.52 -13.25 4.44
N PHE A 373 19.78 -12.39 3.46
CA PHE A 373 19.68 -10.94 3.63
C PHE A 373 18.23 -10.49 3.88
N ALA A 374 17.28 -11.10 3.17
CA ALA A 374 15.86 -10.81 3.27
C ALA A 374 15.26 -11.20 4.64
N HIS A 375 15.78 -12.22 5.32
CA HIS A 375 15.45 -12.44 6.74
C HIS A 375 15.76 -11.21 7.61
N GLY A 376 16.87 -10.51 7.33
CA GLY A 376 17.23 -9.25 7.98
C GLY A 376 16.24 -8.12 7.68
N ILE A 377 15.73 -8.03 6.45
CA ILE A 377 14.68 -7.07 6.09
C ILE A 377 13.39 -7.39 6.84
N CYS A 378 12.95 -8.64 6.82
CA CYS A 378 11.74 -9.09 7.50
C CYS A 378 11.81 -8.81 9.01
N GLN A 379 12.98 -9.03 9.64
CA GLN A 379 13.23 -8.71 11.04
C GLN A 379 13.04 -7.22 11.37
N GLU A 380 13.57 -6.33 10.53
CA GLU A 380 13.56 -4.88 10.80
C GLU A 380 12.25 -4.20 10.37
N THR A 381 11.39 -4.91 9.62
CA THR A 381 10.12 -4.41 9.08
C THR A 381 8.91 -5.08 9.73
N CYS A 382 8.59 -6.29 9.30
CA CYS A 382 7.37 -7.02 9.67
C CYS A 382 7.50 -7.79 11.00
N ASP A 383 8.73 -8.11 11.42
CA ASP A 383 9.10 -8.88 12.61
C ASP A 383 8.29 -10.19 12.74
N LEU A 384 8.18 -10.93 11.63
CA LEU A 384 7.39 -12.16 11.58
C LEU A 384 8.01 -13.23 12.46
N GLN A 385 7.22 -13.75 13.41
CA GLN A 385 7.62 -14.87 14.23
C GLN A 385 7.90 -16.08 13.34
N TYR A 386 9.09 -16.63 13.47
CA TYR A 386 9.57 -17.76 12.68
C TYR A 386 8.95 -19.10 13.12
N GLN A 387 7.65 -19.27 12.89
CA GLN A 387 6.89 -20.49 13.17
C GLN A 387 5.57 -20.53 12.36
N LYS A 388 5.07 -21.72 12.04
CA LYS A 388 3.75 -21.93 11.40
C LYS A 388 3.57 -21.04 10.16
N ALA A 389 2.43 -20.36 10.02
CA ALA A 389 2.12 -19.48 8.88
C ALA A 389 3.08 -18.27 8.80
N SER A 390 3.32 -17.57 9.91
CA SER A 390 4.17 -16.39 9.91
C SER A 390 5.62 -16.72 9.54
N GLY A 391 6.13 -17.88 9.98
CA GLY A 391 7.43 -18.38 9.55
C GLY A 391 7.44 -18.82 8.08
N ALA A 392 6.38 -19.46 7.60
CA ALA A 392 6.26 -19.82 6.17
C ALA A 392 6.20 -18.58 5.25
N ILE A 393 5.59 -17.49 5.72
CA ILE A 393 5.60 -16.20 5.02
C ILE A 393 6.99 -15.58 5.05
N ASN A 394 7.69 -15.61 6.20
CA ASN A 394 9.06 -15.14 6.32
C ASN A 394 9.99 -15.87 5.32
N GLU A 395 9.93 -17.21 5.29
CA GLU A 395 10.62 -18.04 4.30
C GLU A 395 10.26 -17.68 2.86
N SER A 396 8.98 -17.43 2.58
CA SER A 396 8.53 -17.08 1.23
C SER A 396 9.00 -15.69 0.80
N LEU A 397 8.97 -14.69 1.68
CA LEU A 397 9.53 -13.37 1.41
C LEU A 397 11.03 -13.47 1.09
N SER A 398 11.77 -14.29 1.83
CA SER A 398 13.19 -14.55 1.56
C SER A 398 13.42 -15.24 0.21
N ASP A 399 12.60 -16.24 -0.16
CA ASP A 399 12.65 -16.86 -1.50
C ASP A 399 12.30 -15.88 -2.62
N ILE A 400 11.30 -15.01 -2.41
CA ILE A 400 10.89 -13.98 -3.35
C ILE A 400 12.04 -13.00 -3.60
N TRP A 401 12.66 -12.47 -2.54
CA TRP A 401 13.82 -11.61 -2.69
C TRP A 401 15.01 -12.34 -3.31
N GLY A 402 15.21 -13.62 -2.98
CA GLY A 402 16.17 -14.50 -3.65
C GLY A 402 16.00 -14.51 -5.17
N ALA A 403 14.79 -14.83 -5.63
CA ALA A 403 14.44 -14.86 -7.05
C ALA A 403 14.60 -13.50 -7.74
N VAL A 404 14.05 -12.44 -7.12
CA VAL A 404 14.09 -11.08 -7.66
C VAL A 404 15.52 -10.57 -7.80
N LEU A 405 16.32 -10.68 -6.74
CA LEU A 405 17.68 -10.13 -6.70
C LEU A 405 18.61 -10.94 -7.59
N GLU A 406 18.45 -12.26 -7.65
CA GLU A 406 19.18 -13.06 -8.62
C GLU A 406 18.85 -12.65 -10.07
N ASN A 407 17.56 -12.47 -10.40
CA ASN A 407 17.14 -11.99 -11.72
C ASN A 407 17.72 -10.62 -12.09
N LYS A 408 17.95 -9.76 -11.09
CA LYS A 408 18.47 -8.39 -11.27
C LYS A 408 19.99 -8.32 -11.33
N ILE A 409 20.68 -9.15 -10.54
CA ILE A 409 22.13 -9.08 -10.32
C ILE A 409 22.88 -10.05 -11.24
N ALA A 410 22.29 -11.20 -11.56
CA ALA A 410 22.94 -12.30 -12.27
C ALA A 410 22.20 -12.69 -13.55
N ASP A 411 22.87 -12.56 -14.69
CA ASP A 411 22.31 -12.92 -15.99
C ASP A 411 22.19 -14.43 -16.19
N GLY A 412 21.06 -14.88 -16.74
CA GLY A 412 20.88 -16.24 -17.25
C GLY A 412 20.64 -17.33 -16.20
N LYS A 413 20.31 -16.94 -14.97
CA LYS A 413 19.96 -17.84 -13.85
C LYS A 413 18.54 -18.39 -13.94
N GLN A 414 18.25 -19.43 -13.16
CA GLN A 414 16.91 -20.03 -13.14
C GLN A 414 16.05 -19.39 -12.05
N THR A 415 15.64 -18.13 -12.26
CA THR A 415 14.92 -17.27 -11.30
C THR A 415 13.89 -17.93 -10.38
N TRP A 416 13.13 -18.94 -10.85
CA TRP A 416 12.07 -19.59 -10.08
C TRP A 416 12.52 -20.88 -9.35
N ARG A 417 13.83 -21.15 -9.30
CA ARG A 417 14.45 -22.26 -8.58
C ARG A 417 15.27 -21.68 -7.44
N CYS A 418 15.18 -22.30 -6.26
CA CYS A 418 15.94 -21.84 -5.09
C CYS A 418 17.07 -22.84 -4.80
N GLY A 419 18.30 -22.36 -4.84
CA GLY A 419 19.54 -23.08 -4.58
C GLY A 419 19.96 -24.00 -5.72
N GLU A 420 19.55 -23.75 -6.96
CA GLU A 420 19.90 -24.63 -8.07
C GLU A 420 21.38 -24.57 -8.45
N ASP A 421 22.02 -23.41 -8.29
CA ASP A 421 23.45 -23.24 -8.58
C ASP A 421 24.36 -24.16 -7.76
N LEU A 422 23.91 -24.53 -6.55
CA LEU A 422 24.65 -25.36 -5.61
C LEU A 422 24.23 -26.83 -5.63
N LEU A 423 23.33 -27.21 -6.55
CA LEU A 423 22.84 -28.57 -6.74
C LEU A 423 22.99 -28.98 -8.21
N ASN A 424 23.44 -30.22 -8.46
CA ASN A 424 23.55 -30.71 -9.83
C ASN A 424 22.15 -31.00 -10.43
N ASP A 425 21.68 -30.12 -11.32
CA ASP A 425 20.41 -30.23 -12.06
C ASP A 425 19.16 -30.41 -11.15
N SER A 426 19.16 -29.78 -9.97
CA SER A 426 18.05 -29.79 -9.01
C SER A 426 17.98 -28.45 -8.27
N ALA A 427 16.94 -28.23 -7.48
CA ALA A 427 16.83 -27.11 -6.55
C ALA A 427 16.33 -27.63 -5.19
N PHE A 428 16.40 -26.80 -4.14
CA PHE A 428 15.71 -27.09 -2.87
C PHE A 428 14.21 -26.84 -2.98
N ARG A 429 13.83 -25.80 -3.71
CA ARG A 429 12.46 -25.33 -3.87
C ARG A 429 12.22 -24.85 -5.30
N ALA A 430 10.95 -24.81 -5.66
CA ALA A 430 10.45 -24.41 -6.97
C ALA A 430 9.30 -23.44 -6.76
N MET A 431 9.48 -22.17 -7.12
CA MET A 431 8.41 -21.20 -6.99
C MET A 431 7.35 -21.38 -8.08
N ASP A 432 7.74 -21.81 -9.27
CA ASP A 432 6.85 -22.07 -10.42
C ASP A 432 6.06 -23.39 -10.33
N ASN A 433 6.53 -24.33 -9.49
CA ASN A 433 5.93 -25.64 -9.28
C ASN A 433 6.38 -26.25 -7.93
N PRO A 434 5.86 -25.78 -6.78
CA PRO A 434 6.30 -26.22 -5.45
C PRO A 434 6.23 -27.74 -5.23
N HIS A 435 5.24 -28.40 -5.85
CA HIS A 435 5.06 -29.86 -5.76
C HIS A 435 6.29 -30.63 -6.27
N LEU A 436 7.08 -30.07 -7.18
CA LEU A 436 8.28 -30.69 -7.73
C LEU A 436 9.29 -31.08 -6.63
N TYR A 437 9.37 -30.29 -5.57
CA TYR A 437 10.28 -30.51 -4.44
C TYR A 437 9.54 -30.71 -3.11
N GLY A 438 8.28 -31.16 -3.17
CA GLY A 438 7.53 -31.61 -2.01
C GLY A 438 6.94 -30.51 -1.13
N GLN A 439 6.77 -29.30 -1.65
CA GLN A 439 6.06 -28.21 -0.98
C GLN A 439 4.63 -28.09 -1.54
N PRO A 440 3.64 -27.68 -0.74
CA PRO A 440 2.30 -27.34 -1.23
C PRO A 440 2.33 -26.10 -2.14
N ASP A 441 1.44 -26.07 -3.11
CA ASP A 441 1.15 -24.91 -3.96
C ASP A 441 -0.19 -24.25 -3.62
N THR A 442 -1.01 -24.95 -2.83
CA THR A 442 -2.35 -24.54 -2.43
C THR A 442 -2.46 -24.54 -0.91
N TYR A 443 -3.05 -23.47 -0.35
CA TYR A 443 -3.26 -23.30 1.07
C TYR A 443 -4.25 -24.33 1.65
N GLY A 444 -3.83 -24.98 2.74
CA GLY A 444 -4.66 -25.87 3.54
C GLY A 444 -4.59 -27.35 3.16
N THR A 445 -5.22 -28.19 3.98
CA THR A 445 -5.05 -29.66 3.98
C THR A 445 -5.64 -30.40 2.77
N ASN A 446 -6.28 -29.69 1.83
CA ASN A 446 -6.69 -30.30 0.57
C ASN A 446 -5.48 -30.55 -0.35
N ASP A 447 -4.42 -29.75 -0.21
CA ASP A 447 -3.10 -30.11 -0.72
C ASP A 447 -2.46 -31.14 0.21
N THR A 448 -2.13 -32.31 -0.31
CA THR A 448 -1.54 -33.40 0.49
C THR A 448 -0.11 -33.13 0.95
N LEU A 449 0.56 -32.13 0.35
CA LEU A 449 1.89 -31.68 0.77
C LEU A 449 1.83 -30.59 1.85
N TRP A 450 0.63 -30.07 2.16
CA TRP A 450 0.45 -29.08 3.22
C TRP A 450 0.83 -29.64 4.59
N TYR A 451 1.68 -28.92 5.31
CA TYR A 451 2.00 -29.23 6.69
C TYR A 451 0.92 -28.68 7.62
N ASP A 452 0.05 -29.55 8.13
CA ASP A 452 -0.99 -29.18 9.09
C ASP A 452 -0.40 -28.86 10.47
N TYR A 453 -0.27 -27.56 10.76
CA TYR A 453 0.25 -27.04 12.02
C TYR A 453 -0.83 -26.77 13.09
N SER A 454 -2.09 -27.17 12.88
CA SER A 454 -3.22 -26.91 13.80
C SER A 454 -2.99 -27.47 15.22
N SER A 455 -2.33 -28.61 15.32
CA SER A 455 -1.97 -29.28 16.58
C SER A 455 -0.47 -29.30 16.85
N CYS A 456 0.30 -28.50 16.09
CA CYS A 456 1.75 -28.50 16.16
C CYS A 456 2.29 -27.50 17.21
N SER A 457 3.29 -27.96 17.97
CA SER A 457 4.13 -27.13 18.84
C SER A 457 5.48 -26.88 18.15
N PRO A 458 5.81 -25.63 17.77
CA PRO A 458 7.01 -25.31 17.00
C PRO A 458 8.30 -25.75 17.70
N ASN A 459 9.21 -26.36 16.93
CA ASN A 459 10.62 -26.56 17.28
C ASN A 459 11.45 -26.91 16.04
N ALA A 460 12.77 -26.79 16.14
CA ALA A 460 13.69 -27.09 15.04
C ALA A 460 13.51 -28.48 14.39
N ASN A 461 13.07 -29.52 15.11
CA ASN A 461 12.92 -30.87 14.51
C ASN A 461 11.67 -31.00 13.64
N ASN A 462 10.71 -30.08 13.77
CA ASN A 462 9.50 -30.07 12.95
C ASN A 462 9.43 -28.85 12.06
N ASP A 463 10.59 -28.29 11.71
CA ASP A 463 10.67 -27.15 10.80
C ASP A 463 9.86 -25.96 11.32
N GLU A 464 9.88 -25.73 12.64
CA GLU A 464 9.05 -24.74 13.33
C GLU A 464 7.56 -24.81 12.93
N CYS A 465 7.07 -26.03 12.76
CA CYS A 465 5.75 -26.38 12.20
C CYS A 465 5.59 -26.10 10.69
N GLY A 466 6.60 -26.46 9.90
CA GLY A 466 6.54 -26.50 8.44
C GLY A 466 6.76 -25.15 7.76
N VAL A 467 7.66 -24.30 8.27
CA VAL A 467 7.94 -22.98 7.69
C VAL A 467 8.51 -23.09 6.28
N HIS A 468 9.54 -23.92 6.07
CA HIS A 468 10.10 -24.15 4.73
C HIS A 468 9.18 -25.00 3.86
N THR A 469 8.28 -25.79 4.46
CA THR A 469 7.30 -26.56 3.68
C THR A 469 6.22 -25.63 3.13
N ASN A 470 5.47 -24.96 4.00
CA ASN A 470 4.28 -24.20 3.61
C ASN A 470 4.60 -22.89 2.87
N SER A 471 5.87 -22.43 2.83
CA SER A 471 6.29 -21.27 2.04
C SER A 471 5.98 -21.42 0.54
N GLY A 472 5.91 -22.66 0.04
CA GLY A 472 5.55 -22.99 -1.34
C GLY A 472 4.26 -22.32 -1.83
N VAL A 473 3.28 -22.11 -0.95
CA VAL A 473 2.01 -21.44 -1.29
C VAL A 473 2.22 -19.99 -1.71
N MET A 474 2.99 -19.22 -0.93
CA MET A 474 3.23 -17.81 -1.27
C MET A 474 4.32 -17.65 -2.34
N ASN A 475 5.25 -18.61 -2.45
CA ASN A 475 6.18 -18.69 -3.57
C ASN A 475 5.42 -18.84 -4.91
N TYR A 476 4.45 -19.75 -4.96
CA TYR A 476 3.63 -19.95 -6.16
C TYR A 476 2.69 -18.78 -6.43
N TRP A 477 2.18 -18.15 -5.38
CA TRP A 477 1.42 -16.90 -5.52
C TRP A 477 2.25 -15.82 -6.21
N PHE A 478 3.49 -15.59 -5.76
CA PHE A 478 4.36 -14.57 -6.34
C PHE A 478 4.75 -14.89 -7.79
N TYR A 479 5.02 -16.17 -8.10
CA TYR A 479 5.20 -16.64 -9.47
C TYR A 479 3.98 -16.33 -10.35
N LEU A 480 2.77 -16.70 -9.90
CA LEU A 480 1.53 -16.47 -10.65
C LEU A 480 1.21 -14.98 -10.81
N LEU A 481 1.47 -14.17 -9.78
CA LEU A 481 1.34 -12.72 -9.85
C LEU A 481 2.30 -12.14 -10.90
N SER A 482 3.53 -12.62 -10.94
CA SER A 482 4.57 -12.17 -11.88
C SER A 482 4.30 -12.63 -13.31
N GLU A 483 4.15 -13.92 -13.54
CA GLU A 483 4.14 -14.54 -14.88
C GLU A 483 2.73 -14.83 -15.40
N GLY A 484 1.74 -14.90 -14.51
CA GLY A 484 0.41 -15.45 -14.81
C GLY A 484 0.42 -16.97 -14.88
N GLY A 485 -0.74 -17.55 -15.17
CA GLY A 485 -0.87 -19.00 -15.26
C GLY A 485 -2.32 -19.45 -15.21
N SER A 486 -2.54 -20.76 -15.36
CA SER A 486 -3.87 -21.34 -15.22
C SER A 486 -3.80 -22.79 -14.79
N GLY A 487 -4.87 -23.27 -14.17
CA GLY A 487 -4.93 -24.63 -13.68
C GLY A 487 -6.14 -24.89 -12.80
N THR A 488 -6.04 -25.97 -12.03
CA THR A 488 -6.99 -26.31 -10.97
C THR A 488 -6.19 -26.54 -9.71
N ASN A 489 -6.49 -25.78 -8.65
CA ASN A 489 -5.76 -25.90 -7.39
C ASN A 489 -6.22 -27.12 -6.59
N ALA A 490 -5.55 -27.43 -5.48
CA ALA A 490 -5.87 -28.61 -4.66
C ALA A 490 -7.29 -28.56 -4.04
N ASN A 491 -7.93 -27.39 -3.99
CA ASN A 491 -9.32 -27.24 -3.55
C ASN A 491 -10.34 -27.63 -4.63
N GLY A 492 -9.89 -27.92 -5.86
CA GLY A 492 -10.76 -28.24 -7.00
C GLY A 492 -11.25 -27.00 -7.76
N ASN A 493 -10.68 -25.82 -7.49
CA ASN A 493 -11.08 -24.58 -8.12
C ASN A 493 -10.26 -24.33 -9.39
N GLU A 494 -10.92 -24.09 -10.52
CA GLU A 494 -10.26 -23.65 -11.75
C GLU A 494 -9.86 -22.19 -11.63
N TYR A 495 -8.68 -21.82 -12.12
CA TYR A 495 -8.19 -20.43 -12.10
C TYR A 495 -7.49 -20.04 -13.39
N GLN A 496 -7.49 -18.73 -13.66
CA GLN A 496 -6.77 -18.06 -14.73
C GLN A 496 -6.20 -16.76 -14.16
N VAL A 497 -4.88 -16.61 -14.15
CA VAL A 497 -4.18 -15.44 -13.64
C VAL A 497 -3.48 -14.75 -14.80
N THR A 498 -3.74 -13.46 -14.97
CA THR A 498 -2.96 -12.61 -15.88
C THR A 498 -1.87 -11.92 -15.06
N GLY A 499 -0.61 -12.23 -15.35
CA GLY A 499 0.53 -11.64 -14.62
C GLY A 499 0.63 -10.12 -14.77
N ILE A 500 1.29 -9.49 -13.79
CA ILE A 500 1.68 -8.08 -13.82
C ILE A 500 3.15 -7.88 -14.20
N GLY A 501 3.93 -8.96 -14.28
CA GLY A 501 5.38 -8.92 -14.50
C GLY A 501 6.15 -8.83 -13.19
N ILE A 502 7.35 -9.41 -13.18
CA ILE A 502 8.19 -9.51 -11.97
C ILE A 502 8.54 -8.14 -11.37
N ASN A 503 8.70 -7.08 -12.17
CA ASN A 503 9.03 -5.75 -11.66
C ASN A 503 7.87 -5.15 -10.82
N ASP A 504 6.66 -5.12 -11.39
CA ASP A 504 5.48 -4.59 -10.71
C ASP A 504 5.14 -5.46 -9.48
N ALA A 505 5.31 -6.78 -9.57
CA ALA A 505 5.17 -7.68 -8.43
C ALA A 505 6.23 -7.44 -7.35
N THR A 506 7.47 -7.12 -7.72
CA THR A 506 8.55 -6.78 -6.78
C THR A 506 8.23 -5.48 -6.04
N GLU A 507 7.78 -4.44 -6.74
CA GLU A 507 7.38 -3.18 -6.12
C GLU A 507 6.24 -3.39 -5.12
N MET A 508 5.27 -4.25 -5.44
CA MET A 508 4.22 -4.63 -4.49
C MET A 508 4.77 -5.34 -3.25
N VAL A 509 5.75 -6.24 -3.41
CA VAL A 509 6.38 -6.95 -2.28
C VAL A 509 7.17 -5.97 -1.42
N PHE A 510 7.93 -5.08 -2.05
CA PHE A 510 8.65 -4.00 -1.36
C PHE A 510 7.68 -3.13 -0.56
N GLU A 511 6.59 -2.65 -1.17
CA GLU A 511 5.57 -1.88 -0.47
C GLU A 511 4.98 -2.67 0.71
N MET A 512 4.50 -3.90 0.48
CA MET A 512 3.80 -4.66 1.53
C MET A 512 4.67 -5.02 2.73
N GLU A 513 5.95 -5.35 2.49
CA GLU A 513 6.91 -5.76 3.52
C GLU A 513 7.61 -4.54 4.12
N VAL A 514 8.32 -3.76 3.31
CA VAL A 514 9.24 -2.70 3.76
C VAL A 514 8.49 -1.47 4.26
N ASN A 515 7.38 -1.09 3.61
CA ASN A 515 6.57 0.05 4.03
C ASN A 515 5.48 -0.31 5.07
N GLY A 516 5.47 -1.56 5.55
CA GLY A 516 4.82 -1.95 6.80
C GLY A 516 3.32 -2.27 6.72
N TYR A 517 2.82 -2.74 5.57
CA TYR A 517 1.45 -3.24 5.48
C TYR A 517 1.29 -4.60 6.16
N ILE A 518 2.33 -5.44 6.17
CA ILE A 518 2.43 -6.60 7.05
C ILE A 518 2.92 -6.12 8.42
N ASN A 519 2.00 -5.96 9.37
CA ASN A 519 2.30 -5.35 10.68
C ASN A 519 1.88 -6.23 11.87
N TYR A 520 1.74 -7.53 11.64
CA TYR A 520 1.36 -8.50 12.66
C TYR A 520 2.38 -9.63 12.71
N ILE A 521 3.07 -9.76 13.85
CA ILE A 521 4.15 -10.75 14.04
C ILE A 521 3.69 -12.21 13.89
N TYR A 522 2.38 -12.49 14.00
CA TYR A 522 1.81 -13.81 13.75
C TYR A 522 0.94 -13.83 12.48
N ALA A 523 1.27 -12.98 11.50
CA ALA A 523 0.54 -12.90 10.23
C ALA A 523 0.33 -14.28 9.62
N ASP A 524 -0.87 -14.50 9.10
CA ASP A 524 -1.17 -15.63 8.24
C ASP A 524 -1.31 -15.21 6.77
N PHE A 525 -1.51 -16.18 5.87
CA PHE A 525 -1.61 -15.90 4.43
C PHE A 525 -2.78 -14.96 4.11
N GLY A 526 -3.85 -14.95 4.92
CA GLY A 526 -4.96 -14.02 4.79
C GLY A 526 -4.59 -12.57 5.16
N ASP A 527 -3.72 -12.38 6.15
CA ASP A 527 -3.16 -11.08 6.51
C ASP A 527 -2.28 -10.53 5.38
N VAL A 528 -1.36 -11.34 4.85
CA VAL A 528 -0.49 -10.95 3.72
C VAL A 528 -1.30 -10.67 2.46
N ARG A 529 -2.36 -11.45 2.22
CA ARG A 529 -3.32 -11.14 1.15
C ARG A 529 -3.92 -9.74 1.32
N THR A 530 -4.38 -9.39 2.53
CA THR A 530 -4.89 -8.04 2.81
C THR A 530 -3.81 -6.98 2.55
N ALA A 531 -2.58 -7.20 3.02
CA ALA A 531 -1.46 -6.28 2.82
C ALA A 531 -1.15 -6.07 1.34
N SER A 532 -1.09 -7.14 0.55
CA SER A 532 -0.83 -7.07 -0.90
C SER A 532 -1.94 -6.35 -1.68
N ILE A 533 -3.21 -6.46 -1.27
CA ILE A 533 -4.32 -5.71 -1.87
C ILE A 533 -4.18 -4.21 -1.58
N GLN A 534 -3.81 -3.86 -0.35
CA GLN A 534 -3.61 -2.46 0.03
C GLN A 534 -2.41 -1.85 -0.72
N ALA A 535 -1.29 -2.56 -0.79
CA ALA A 535 -0.12 -2.15 -1.57
C ALA A 535 -0.48 -1.95 -3.05
N ALA A 536 -1.25 -2.86 -3.65
CA ALA A 536 -1.71 -2.71 -5.03
C ALA A 536 -2.61 -1.49 -5.24
N ASP A 537 -3.54 -1.20 -4.32
CA ASP A 537 -4.40 -0.03 -4.38
C ASP A 537 -3.59 1.27 -4.32
N ASP A 538 -2.64 1.34 -3.38
CA ASP A 538 -1.79 2.52 -3.19
C ASP A 538 -0.83 2.76 -4.37
N LEU A 539 -0.36 1.69 -5.03
CA LEU A 539 0.43 1.76 -6.27
C LEU A 539 -0.42 2.00 -7.53
N GLY A 540 -1.75 1.88 -7.45
CA GLY A 540 -2.65 2.01 -8.60
C GLY A 540 -2.66 0.79 -9.53
N TYR A 541 -2.31 -0.38 -9.02
CA TYR A 541 -2.36 -1.65 -9.75
C TYR A 541 -3.76 -2.28 -9.75
N ASP A 542 -3.99 -3.15 -10.73
CA ASP A 542 -5.26 -3.87 -10.86
C ASP A 542 -5.40 -4.91 -9.74
N ILE A 543 -6.18 -4.55 -8.72
CA ILE A 543 -6.48 -5.39 -7.55
C ILE A 543 -7.04 -6.75 -7.97
N GLN A 544 -7.76 -6.86 -9.10
CA GLN A 544 -8.33 -8.12 -9.54
C GLN A 544 -7.24 -9.16 -9.85
N LYS A 545 -6.11 -8.75 -10.44
CA LYS A 545 -5.00 -9.67 -10.73
C LYS A 545 -4.36 -10.23 -9.46
N VAL A 546 -4.27 -9.40 -8.42
CA VAL A 546 -3.76 -9.79 -7.10
C VAL A 546 -4.71 -10.80 -6.46
N LEU A 547 -6.02 -10.52 -6.54
CA LEU A 547 -7.07 -11.42 -6.07
C LEU A 547 -7.06 -12.77 -6.79
N ASP A 548 -6.89 -12.77 -8.11
CA ASP A 548 -6.84 -13.96 -8.94
C ASP A 548 -5.64 -14.85 -8.58
N ALA A 549 -4.46 -14.24 -8.37
CA ALA A 549 -3.27 -14.96 -7.91
C ALA A 549 -3.46 -15.61 -6.54
N TRP A 550 -4.08 -14.89 -5.58
CA TRP A 550 -4.37 -15.46 -4.26
C TRP A 550 -5.42 -16.57 -4.32
N TYR A 551 -6.43 -16.40 -5.17
CA TYR A 551 -7.44 -17.42 -5.43
C TYR A 551 -6.82 -18.71 -5.97
N ALA A 552 -5.89 -18.59 -6.91
CA ALA A 552 -5.17 -19.71 -7.49
C ALA A 552 -4.47 -20.55 -6.40
N VAL A 553 -3.84 -19.92 -5.41
CA VAL A 553 -3.17 -20.63 -4.31
C VAL A 553 -4.10 -20.95 -3.11
N GLY A 554 -5.41 -20.79 -3.26
CA GLY A 554 -6.38 -21.19 -2.25
C GLY A 554 -6.50 -20.24 -1.04
N VAL A 555 -6.03 -19.00 -1.15
CA VAL A 555 -6.10 -17.99 -0.08
C VAL A 555 -7.06 -16.87 -0.50
N GLY A 556 -8.01 -16.52 0.36
CA GLY A 556 -9.00 -15.50 0.04
C GLY A 556 -10.37 -16.06 -0.30
N LYS A 557 -11.35 -15.15 -0.32
CA LYS A 557 -12.76 -15.51 -0.13
C LYS A 557 -13.49 -15.80 -1.43
N PRO A 558 -14.54 -16.63 -1.38
CA PRO A 558 -15.47 -16.79 -2.49
C PRO A 558 -16.11 -15.46 -2.91
N GLN A 559 -16.23 -15.23 -4.21
CA GLN A 559 -16.84 -14.02 -4.78
C GLN A 559 -18.35 -14.18 -4.89
N VAL A 560 -19.09 -13.09 -4.70
CA VAL A 560 -20.53 -13.05 -5.01
C VAL A 560 -20.69 -12.59 -6.45
N THR A 561 -21.18 -13.46 -7.31
CA THR A 561 -21.48 -13.19 -8.72
C THR A 561 -22.97 -12.91 -8.91
N GLY A 562 -23.29 -12.22 -10.00
CA GLY A 562 -24.64 -11.78 -10.34
C GLY A 562 -24.63 -10.50 -11.16
N THR A 563 -25.82 -9.97 -11.47
CA THR A 563 -25.97 -8.76 -12.28
C THR A 563 -25.49 -7.50 -11.55
N ASP A 564 -24.93 -6.56 -12.30
CA ASP A 564 -24.54 -5.23 -11.79
C ASP A 564 -25.72 -4.25 -11.75
N LEU A 565 -26.81 -4.52 -12.49
CA LEU A 565 -28.02 -3.69 -12.56
C LEU A 565 -29.29 -4.50 -12.28
N LEU A 566 -30.04 -4.10 -11.25
CA LEU A 566 -31.25 -4.80 -10.80
C LEU A 566 -32.52 -3.98 -11.03
N CYS A 567 -33.25 -4.26 -12.11
CA CYS A 567 -34.53 -3.58 -12.39
C CYS A 567 -35.74 -4.17 -11.66
N SER A 568 -35.66 -5.44 -11.22
CA SER A 568 -36.79 -6.11 -10.55
C SER A 568 -36.33 -7.18 -9.56
N SER A 569 -35.81 -8.30 -10.05
CA SER A 569 -35.25 -9.36 -9.21
C SER A 569 -34.18 -10.14 -9.97
N ALA A 570 -33.14 -10.57 -9.27
CA ALA A 570 -32.07 -11.39 -9.82
C ALA A 570 -31.52 -12.33 -8.75
N SER A 571 -30.91 -13.40 -9.23
CA SER A 571 -30.18 -14.34 -8.40
C SER A 571 -28.70 -13.99 -8.39
N PHE A 572 -28.10 -14.13 -7.22
CA PHE A 572 -26.69 -13.94 -6.94
C PHE A 572 -26.18 -15.23 -6.33
N GLU A 573 -24.98 -15.63 -6.68
CA GLU A 573 -24.39 -16.86 -6.17
C GLU A 573 -22.98 -16.62 -5.69
N VAL A 574 -22.54 -17.49 -4.80
CA VAL A 574 -21.12 -17.57 -4.47
C VAL A 574 -20.47 -18.44 -5.54
N GLU A 575 -19.52 -17.87 -6.28
CA GLU A 575 -18.77 -18.55 -7.33
C GLU A 575 -17.94 -19.70 -6.75
N ASP A 576 -17.97 -20.83 -7.46
CA ASP A 576 -17.47 -22.14 -7.08
C ASP A 576 -18.00 -22.69 -5.75
N ASN A 577 -18.30 -24.00 -5.75
CA ASN A 577 -18.95 -24.68 -4.65
C ASN A 577 -18.33 -24.27 -3.31
N LEU A 578 -19.18 -23.79 -2.40
CA LEU A 578 -18.81 -23.45 -1.02
C LEU A 578 -17.74 -24.41 -0.52
N PRO A 579 -16.62 -23.91 0.04
CA PRO A 579 -15.53 -24.76 0.48
C PRO A 579 -16.08 -25.92 1.33
N SER A 580 -15.56 -27.14 1.16
CA SER A 580 -16.13 -28.35 1.80
C SER A 580 -16.20 -28.28 3.34
N TRP A 581 -15.47 -27.35 3.95
CA TRP A 581 -15.48 -27.03 5.38
C TRP A 581 -16.55 -26.01 5.81
N ALA A 582 -17.27 -25.37 4.87
CA ALA A 582 -18.35 -24.45 5.16
C ALA A 582 -19.59 -25.21 5.66
N SER A 583 -20.05 -24.90 6.87
CA SER A 583 -21.25 -25.51 7.45
C SER A 583 -22.53 -24.77 7.05
N SER A 584 -22.46 -23.46 6.79
CA SER A 584 -23.60 -22.64 6.38
C SER A 584 -23.15 -21.31 5.78
N ILE A 585 -24.04 -20.66 5.02
CA ILE A 585 -23.88 -19.28 4.56
C ILE A 585 -25.03 -18.42 5.07
N ALA A 586 -24.77 -17.12 5.24
CA ALA A 586 -25.77 -16.13 5.61
C ALA A 586 -25.59 -14.87 4.77
N TRP A 587 -26.62 -14.51 4.02
CA TRP A 587 -26.60 -13.34 3.15
C TRP A 587 -26.97 -12.06 3.90
N THR A 588 -26.28 -10.97 3.60
CA THR A 588 -26.54 -9.61 4.08
C THR A 588 -26.59 -8.64 2.91
N GLN A 589 -27.34 -7.55 3.06
CA GLN A 589 -27.56 -6.59 1.99
C GLN A 589 -27.86 -5.17 2.50
N SER A 590 -27.69 -4.20 1.61
CA SER A 590 -28.10 -2.81 1.77
C SER A 590 -29.64 -2.60 1.77
N SER A 591 -30.10 -1.39 2.09
CA SER A 591 -31.52 -1.04 2.18
C SER A 591 -32.28 -1.06 0.84
N ASN A 592 -31.59 -0.83 -0.28
CA ASN A 592 -32.22 -0.80 -1.61
C ASN A 592 -32.55 -2.20 -2.16
N LEU A 593 -32.13 -3.24 -1.43
CA LEU A 593 -32.34 -4.65 -1.78
C LEU A 593 -33.17 -5.34 -0.71
N THR A 594 -34.09 -6.20 -1.14
CA THR A 594 -34.79 -7.13 -0.26
C THR A 594 -34.48 -8.55 -0.67
N ARG A 595 -33.94 -9.35 0.26
CA ARG A 595 -33.74 -10.79 0.01
C ARG A 595 -35.11 -11.49 -0.06
N THR A 596 -35.32 -12.29 -1.10
CA THR A 596 -36.58 -13.01 -1.34
C THR A 596 -36.44 -14.53 -1.23
N SER A 597 -35.22 -15.08 -1.30
CA SER A 597 -34.93 -16.48 -1.03
C SER A 597 -34.65 -16.77 0.45
N GLY A 598 -34.48 -18.04 0.79
CA GLY A 598 -34.05 -18.46 2.14
C GLY A 598 -32.69 -17.84 2.53
N PRO A 599 -32.41 -17.67 3.84
CA PRO A 599 -31.20 -17.01 4.34
C PRO A 599 -29.90 -17.73 3.98
N ASP A 600 -29.99 -19.03 3.67
CA ASP A 600 -28.83 -19.90 3.39
C ASP A 600 -28.85 -20.40 1.93
N ALA A 601 -29.67 -19.82 1.06
CA ALA A 601 -29.80 -20.25 -0.34
C ALA A 601 -28.56 -19.87 -1.16
N ASN A 602 -28.08 -20.77 -2.02
CA ASN A 602 -27.10 -20.47 -3.07
C ASN A 602 -27.57 -21.18 -4.36
N PRO A 603 -28.01 -20.46 -5.41
CA PRO A 603 -28.11 -19.00 -5.51
C PRO A 603 -29.12 -18.37 -4.54
N CYS A 604 -28.85 -17.14 -4.11
CA CYS A 604 -29.73 -16.27 -3.33
C CYS A 604 -30.38 -15.22 -4.22
N THR A 605 -31.70 -15.04 -4.10
CA THR A 605 -32.45 -14.07 -4.89
C THR A 605 -32.73 -12.81 -4.09
N PHE A 606 -32.51 -11.66 -4.73
CA PHE A 606 -32.83 -10.33 -4.21
C PHE A 606 -33.81 -9.63 -5.16
N SER A 607 -34.72 -8.84 -4.58
CA SER A 607 -35.63 -7.96 -5.30
C SER A 607 -35.36 -6.49 -5.00
N TYR A 608 -35.73 -5.67 -5.97
CA TYR A 608 -35.83 -4.23 -5.90
C TYR A 608 -36.58 -3.73 -4.66
N ASN A 609 -36.03 -2.73 -3.95
CA ASN A 609 -36.65 -2.05 -2.80
C ASN A 609 -36.36 -0.54 -2.73
N GLY A 610 -35.82 0.05 -3.80
CA GLY A 610 -35.48 1.47 -3.88
C GLY A 610 -34.50 1.72 -5.03
N ASP A 611 -34.38 2.96 -5.45
CA ASP A 611 -33.44 3.36 -6.50
C ASP A 611 -32.10 3.82 -5.89
N GLY A 612 -30.99 3.48 -6.54
CA GLY A 612 -29.63 3.88 -6.15
C GLY A 612 -28.66 2.73 -5.90
N GLU A 613 -27.52 3.04 -5.29
CA GLU A 613 -26.49 2.04 -4.96
C GLU A 613 -27.03 1.02 -3.96
N GLY A 614 -26.82 -0.26 -4.27
CA GLY A 614 -27.06 -1.39 -3.39
C GLY A 614 -25.79 -2.23 -3.22
N TRP A 615 -25.74 -3.00 -2.15
CA TRP A 615 -24.66 -3.95 -1.92
C TRP A 615 -25.15 -5.27 -1.31
N ILE A 616 -24.43 -6.34 -1.58
CA ILE A 616 -24.65 -7.71 -1.10
C ILE A 616 -23.34 -8.26 -0.54
N GLN A 617 -23.40 -8.98 0.58
CA GLN A 617 -22.26 -9.68 1.16
C GLN A 617 -22.70 -11.01 1.80
N VAL A 618 -21.88 -12.05 1.64
CA VAL A 618 -22.11 -13.37 2.22
C VAL A 618 -21.21 -13.57 3.43
N ARG A 619 -21.78 -13.99 4.55
CA ARG A 619 -21.04 -14.57 5.67
C ARG A 619 -21.02 -16.08 5.54
N ILE A 620 -19.84 -16.68 5.45
CA ILE A 620 -19.62 -18.13 5.46
C ILE A 620 -19.24 -18.52 6.88
N VAL A 621 -19.88 -19.56 7.41
CA VAL A 621 -19.59 -20.11 8.75
C VAL A 621 -18.95 -21.48 8.57
N SER A 622 -17.83 -21.73 9.25
CA SER A 622 -17.15 -23.03 9.22
C SER A 622 -17.82 -24.03 10.16
N THR A 623 -17.57 -25.33 9.95
CA THR A 623 -17.96 -26.40 10.89
C THR A 623 -17.38 -26.23 12.29
N PHE A 624 -16.35 -25.40 12.46
CA PHE A 624 -15.70 -25.05 13.73
C PHE A 624 -16.22 -23.73 14.33
N ASN A 625 -17.25 -23.12 13.72
CA ASN A 625 -17.94 -21.92 14.18
C ASN A 625 -17.16 -20.59 14.00
N ASP A 626 -16.16 -20.59 13.11
CA ASP A 626 -15.48 -19.38 12.64
C ASP A 626 -16.25 -18.73 11.49
N THR A 627 -16.09 -17.43 11.29
CA THR A 627 -16.85 -16.68 10.28
C THR A 627 -15.95 -15.94 9.28
N LEU A 628 -16.25 -16.07 7.99
CA LEU A 628 -15.56 -15.43 6.88
C LEU A 628 -16.58 -14.63 6.04
N ASN A 629 -16.45 -13.31 5.90
CA ASN A 629 -17.37 -12.50 5.08
C ASN A 629 -16.82 -12.28 3.67
N SER A 630 -17.47 -12.68 2.58
CA SER A 630 -17.07 -12.43 1.18
C SER A 630 -16.71 -10.96 0.90
N SER A 631 -16.12 -10.71 -0.26
CA SER A 631 -16.14 -9.37 -0.87
C SER A 631 -17.58 -8.84 -0.95
N ILE A 632 -17.71 -7.51 -0.90
CA ILE A 632 -18.99 -6.84 -1.12
C ILE A 632 -19.24 -6.79 -2.63
N LYS A 633 -20.36 -7.34 -3.10
CA LYS A 633 -20.86 -7.13 -4.46
C LYS A 633 -21.74 -5.90 -4.49
N LYS A 634 -21.25 -4.84 -5.14
CA LYS A 634 -22.05 -3.64 -5.46
C LYS A 634 -23.01 -3.96 -6.61
N VAL A 635 -24.20 -3.38 -6.56
CA VAL A 635 -25.28 -3.53 -7.55
C VAL A 635 -26.06 -2.22 -7.61
N TRP A 636 -26.20 -1.62 -8.78
CA TRP A 636 -27.15 -0.52 -8.95
C TRP A 636 -28.58 -1.06 -8.98
N VAL A 637 -29.49 -0.44 -8.23
CA VAL A 637 -30.88 -0.87 -8.12
C VAL A 637 -31.78 0.15 -8.78
N GLY A 638 -32.62 -0.29 -9.71
CA GLY A 638 -33.67 0.53 -10.29
C GLY A 638 -33.23 1.56 -11.33
N VAL A 639 -34.03 2.62 -11.44
CA VAL A 639 -33.77 3.72 -12.37
C VAL A 639 -32.64 4.60 -11.86
N PRO A 640 -31.99 5.40 -12.71
CA PRO A 640 -30.94 6.30 -12.29
C PRO A 640 -31.46 7.38 -11.35
N VAL A 641 -30.58 7.93 -10.51
CA VAL A 641 -30.87 9.06 -9.63
C VAL A 641 -29.95 10.22 -10.03
N ILE A 642 -30.55 11.35 -10.39
CA ILE A 642 -29.82 12.60 -10.62
C ILE A 642 -29.90 13.41 -9.33
N ASP A 643 -28.76 13.78 -8.77
CA ASP A 643 -28.68 14.55 -7.53
C ASP A 643 -29.03 16.02 -7.78
N THR A 644 -28.38 16.63 -8.76
CA THR A 644 -28.52 18.06 -9.09
C THR A 644 -28.24 18.35 -10.56
N ILE A 645 -28.57 19.57 -11.00
CA ILE A 645 -28.11 20.13 -12.28
C ILE A 645 -27.11 21.24 -11.96
N ASP A 646 -25.88 21.07 -12.42
CA ASP A 646 -24.84 22.09 -12.37
C ASP A 646 -24.95 23.05 -13.55
N GLY A 647 -24.62 24.33 -13.33
CA GLY A 647 -24.75 25.39 -14.33
C GLY A 647 -25.18 26.73 -13.73
N ALA A 648 -25.34 27.74 -14.57
CA ALA A 648 -25.73 29.08 -14.16
C ALA A 648 -27.12 29.11 -13.50
N SER A 649 -27.30 29.93 -12.46
CA SER A 649 -28.63 30.24 -11.90
C SER A 649 -29.19 31.57 -12.42
N SER A 650 -28.38 32.32 -13.17
CA SER A 650 -28.75 33.57 -13.83
C SER A 650 -27.85 33.83 -15.04
N THR A 651 -28.38 34.41 -16.12
CA THR A 651 -27.64 34.72 -17.35
C THR A 651 -28.30 35.88 -18.12
N GLU A 652 -27.71 36.36 -19.22
CA GLU A 652 -28.31 37.37 -20.09
C GLU A 652 -28.98 36.77 -21.35
N VAL A 653 -29.87 37.55 -21.96
CA VAL A 653 -30.52 37.19 -23.23
C VAL A 653 -29.47 36.98 -24.33
N ASP A 654 -29.65 35.93 -25.13
CA ASP A 654 -28.75 35.48 -26.20
C ASP A 654 -27.36 34.98 -25.72
N GLU A 655 -27.12 34.89 -24.41
CA GLU A 655 -25.95 34.19 -23.87
C GLU A 655 -26.19 32.67 -23.80
N THR A 656 -25.14 31.91 -24.11
CA THR A 656 -25.16 30.44 -24.10
C THR A 656 -24.52 29.93 -22.83
N GLU A 657 -25.30 29.21 -22.03
CA GLU A 657 -24.85 28.60 -20.77
C GLU A 657 -24.75 27.09 -20.90
N CYS A 658 -23.80 26.49 -20.18
CA CYS A 658 -23.63 25.04 -20.11
C CYS A 658 -24.23 24.48 -18.82
N TYR A 659 -24.97 23.39 -18.93
CA TYR A 659 -25.55 22.66 -17.81
C TYR A 659 -25.12 21.21 -17.82
N HIS A 660 -24.84 20.64 -16.64
CA HIS A 660 -24.46 19.24 -16.45
C HIS A 660 -25.37 18.55 -15.44
N ALA A 661 -25.72 17.29 -15.66
CA ALA A 661 -26.41 16.47 -14.67
C ALA A 661 -25.36 15.85 -13.74
N SER A 662 -25.54 15.99 -12.42
CA SER A 662 -24.72 15.32 -11.42
C SER A 662 -25.42 14.02 -10.99
N TYR A 663 -24.77 12.88 -11.17
CA TYR A 663 -25.32 11.55 -10.93
C TYR A 663 -24.20 10.53 -10.67
N ASP A 664 -24.56 9.37 -10.13
CA ASP A 664 -23.64 8.26 -9.92
C ASP A 664 -23.39 7.50 -11.24
N HIS A 665 -22.13 7.32 -11.61
CA HIS A 665 -21.74 6.71 -12.88
C HIS A 665 -21.97 5.19 -12.89
N ASP A 666 -22.17 4.57 -11.72
CA ASP A 666 -22.44 3.13 -11.60
C ASP A 666 -23.87 2.75 -12.03
N CYS A 667 -24.73 3.73 -12.38
CA CYS A 667 -26.13 3.50 -12.74
C CYS A 667 -26.41 2.93 -14.15
N ASP A 668 -25.35 2.64 -14.92
CA ASP A 668 -25.41 2.15 -16.32
C ASP A 668 -26.27 3.06 -17.21
N ALA A 669 -25.97 4.36 -17.18
CA ALA A 669 -26.66 5.38 -17.94
C ALA A 669 -26.61 5.12 -19.46
N THR A 670 -27.77 5.04 -20.10
CA THR A 670 -27.89 4.81 -21.55
C THR A 670 -28.36 6.03 -22.34
N GLY A 671 -28.90 7.06 -21.68
CA GLY A 671 -29.37 8.26 -22.35
C GLY A 671 -29.78 9.39 -21.42
N PHE A 672 -29.79 10.61 -21.97
CA PHE A 672 -30.18 11.84 -21.27
C PHE A 672 -31.21 12.61 -22.07
N PHE A 673 -32.03 13.41 -21.39
CA PHE A 673 -32.92 14.40 -21.97
C PHE A 673 -32.74 15.77 -21.30
N TRP A 674 -32.80 16.83 -22.09
CA TRP A 674 -32.72 18.22 -21.64
C TRP A 674 -33.89 19.06 -22.18
N GLY A 675 -34.40 19.95 -21.33
CA GLY A 675 -35.50 20.85 -21.67
C GLY A 675 -35.55 22.11 -20.80
N THR A 676 -36.43 23.04 -21.14
CA THR A 676 -36.73 24.21 -20.29
C THR A 676 -38.24 24.45 -20.17
N ASN A 677 -38.63 25.13 -19.10
CA ASN A 677 -39.97 25.72 -18.93
C ASN A 677 -39.83 27.21 -18.56
N PRO A 678 -40.35 28.18 -19.34
CA PRO A 678 -41.07 27.99 -20.61
C PRO A 678 -40.14 27.52 -21.75
N ASN A 679 -40.73 27.09 -22.87
CA ASN A 679 -40.01 26.74 -24.11
C ASN A 679 -40.42 27.68 -25.27
N PRO A 680 -39.94 28.94 -25.25
CA PRO A 680 -40.33 29.95 -26.23
C PRO A 680 -39.70 29.72 -27.61
N GLN A 681 -40.31 30.31 -28.64
CA GLN A 681 -39.78 30.24 -29.99
C GLN A 681 -38.41 30.93 -30.08
N GLY A 682 -37.39 30.21 -30.55
CA GLY A 682 -36.01 30.71 -30.64
C GLY A 682 -35.07 30.23 -29.54
N LEU A 683 -35.57 29.48 -28.55
CA LEU A 683 -34.73 28.75 -27.59
C LEU A 683 -33.89 27.70 -28.32
N THR A 684 -32.60 27.63 -28.00
CA THR A 684 -31.71 26.56 -28.51
C THR A 684 -31.20 25.72 -27.36
N ILE A 685 -31.38 24.40 -27.47
CA ILE A 685 -30.81 23.39 -26.58
C ILE A 685 -29.98 22.44 -27.44
N SER A 686 -28.69 22.30 -27.15
CA SER A 686 -27.81 21.45 -27.95
C SER A 686 -26.65 20.88 -27.14
N PRO A 687 -26.49 19.54 -27.08
CA PRO A 687 -27.42 18.52 -27.52
C PRO A 687 -28.66 18.46 -26.61
N GLN A 688 -29.83 18.15 -27.17
CA GLN A 688 -31.05 17.97 -26.37
C GLN A 688 -31.14 16.58 -25.73
N THR A 689 -30.44 15.60 -26.30
CA THR A 689 -30.46 14.21 -25.84
C THR A 689 -29.09 13.56 -25.93
N GLY A 690 -28.86 12.52 -25.13
CA GLY A 690 -27.73 11.59 -25.27
C GLY A 690 -26.44 11.99 -24.55
N TYR A 691 -26.38 13.17 -23.94
CA TYR A 691 -25.23 13.63 -23.17
C TYR A 691 -25.68 14.13 -21.79
N ASP A 692 -24.84 13.90 -20.79
CA ASP A 692 -24.95 14.39 -19.42
C ASP A 692 -24.76 15.91 -19.31
N TRP A 693 -24.54 16.58 -20.44
CA TRP A 693 -24.45 18.03 -20.55
C TRP A 693 -25.25 18.58 -21.73
N THR A 694 -25.61 19.86 -21.63
CA THR A 694 -26.24 20.61 -22.71
C THR A 694 -25.86 22.09 -22.69
N TYR A 695 -25.84 22.72 -23.87
CA TYR A 695 -25.79 24.17 -23.99
C TYR A 695 -27.19 24.74 -24.23
N ILE A 696 -27.58 25.76 -23.48
CA ILE A 696 -28.87 26.44 -23.60
C ILE A 696 -28.65 27.93 -23.86
N THR A 697 -29.30 28.48 -24.89
CA THR A 697 -29.33 29.92 -25.17
C THR A 697 -30.76 30.42 -25.03
N PHE A 698 -30.95 31.42 -24.17
CA PHE A 698 -32.27 31.95 -23.83
C PHE A 698 -32.59 33.20 -24.69
N PRO A 699 -33.67 33.18 -25.49
CA PRO A 699 -33.93 34.23 -26.48
C PRO A 699 -34.60 35.49 -25.91
N GLU A 700 -35.17 35.38 -24.71
CA GLU A 700 -36.00 36.41 -24.08
C GLU A 700 -35.82 36.44 -22.56
N ALA A 701 -35.95 37.62 -21.96
CA ALA A 701 -35.81 37.80 -20.52
C ALA A 701 -37.04 37.26 -19.78
N ASP A 702 -36.85 36.19 -18.99
CA ASP A 702 -37.88 35.56 -18.16
C ASP A 702 -37.22 34.65 -17.08
N ASN A 703 -38.02 34.04 -16.21
CA ASN A 703 -37.58 32.96 -15.33
C ASN A 703 -37.84 31.62 -16.02
N TYR A 704 -36.76 30.88 -16.27
CA TYR A 704 -36.79 29.54 -16.82
C TYR A 704 -36.52 28.51 -15.73
N THR A 705 -36.96 27.29 -15.98
CA THR A 705 -36.54 26.10 -15.24
C THR A 705 -35.91 25.14 -16.23
N VAL A 706 -34.61 24.88 -16.09
CA VAL A 706 -33.92 23.82 -16.83
C VAL A 706 -34.34 22.49 -16.24
N ILE A 707 -34.63 21.53 -17.10
CA ILE A 707 -35.17 20.22 -16.75
C ILE A 707 -34.26 19.16 -17.37
N THR A 708 -33.91 18.15 -16.59
CA THR A 708 -33.21 16.96 -17.11
C THR A 708 -33.78 15.66 -16.54
N GLN A 709 -33.57 14.58 -17.28
CA GLN A 709 -33.90 13.21 -16.91
C GLN A 709 -32.84 12.30 -17.52
N LEU A 710 -32.55 11.20 -16.84
CA LEU A 710 -31.56 10.20 -17.21
C LEU A 710 -32.24 8.84 -17.35
N GLU A 711 -31.85 8.04 -18.33
CA GLU A 711 -32.35 6.66 -18.49
C GLU A 711 -31.23 5.63 -18.36
N ASN A 712 -31.60 4.47 -17.83
CA ASN A 712 -30.87 3.23 -17.99
C ASN A 712 -31.83 2.13 -18.49
N THR A 713 -31.37 0.88 -18.55
CA THR A 713 -32.21 -0.23 -19.00
C THR A 713 -33.42 -0.52 -18.11
N CYS A 714 -33.45 -0.03 -16.86
CA CYS A 714 -34.60 -0.13 -15.97
C CYS A 714 -35.67 0.95 -16.24
N GLY A 715 -35.31 2.04 -16.90
CA GLY A 715 -36.21 3.11 -17.31
C GLY A 715 -35.66 4.51 -17.02
N TRP A 716 -36.56 5.49 -17.03
CA TRP A 716 -36.23 6.89 -16.82
C TRP A 716 -36.29 7.27 -15.34
N SER A 717 -35.31 8.07 -14.89
CA SER A 717 -35.28 8.71 -13.58
C SER A 717 -36.48 9.64 -13.38
N SER A 718 -36.69 10.18 -12.18
CA SER A 718 -37.55 11.37 -12.07
C SER A 718 -36.91 12.59 -12.74
N TYR A 719 -37.73 13.56 -13.16
CA TYR A 719 -37.22 14.85 -13.62
C TYR A 719 -36.55 15.62 -12.49
N VAL A 720 -35.41 16.24 -12.80
CA VAL A 720 -34.73 17.20 -11.93
C VAL A 720 -34.82 18.59 -12.53
N TYR A 721 -34.91 19.60 -11.67
CA TYR A 721 -35.24 20.97 -12.04
C TYR A 721 -34.21 21.95 -11.49
N LYS A 722 -33.81 22.92 -12.32
CA LYS A 722 -32.95 24.03 -11.92
C LYS A 722 -33.53 25.37 -12.37
N PRO A 723 -33.94 26.24 -11.44
CA PRO A 723 -34.37 27.60 -11.77
C PRO A 723 -33.23 28.44 -12.35
N VAL A 724 -33.53 29.25 -13.37
CA VAL A 724 -32.60 30.17 -14.03
C VAL A 724 -33.30 31.50 -14.32
N SER A 725 -32.72 32.61 -13.86
CA SER A 725 -33.24 33.96 -14.15
C SER A 725 -32.48 34.61 -15.32
N VAL A 726 -33.18 34.99 -16.38
CA VAL A 726 -32.58 35.61 -17.58
C VAL A 726 -32.90 37.10 -17.65
N SER A 727 -31.87 37.95 -17.75
CA SER A 727 -32.02 39.41 -17.83
C SER A 727 -31.66 39.97 -19.21
N GLY A 728 -32.35 41.01 -19.69
CA GLY A 728 -32.05 41.66 -20.97
C GLY A 728 -33.22 42.46 -21.57
N SER A 729 -32.99 43.15 -22.69
CA SER A 729 -33.93 44.12 -23.28
C SER A 729 -34.91 43.58 -24.34
N LYS A 730 -35.08 42.25 -24.44
CA LYS A 730 -36.13 41.62 -25.26
C LYS A 730 -37.21 41.04 -24.34
N SER A 731 -38.36 41.72 -24.25
CA SER A 731 -39.52 41.27 -23.47
C SER A 731 -40.44 40.40 -24.33
N ALA A 732 -40.77 39.21 -23.83
CA ALA A 732 -41.64 38.22 -24.47
C ALA A 732 -43.07 38.72 -24.73
N LYS A 733 -43.63 38.36 -25.88
CA LYS A 733 -45.07 38.21 -26.08
C LYS A 733 -45.41 36.75 -25.79
N ILE A 734 -46.08 36.51 -24.67
CA ILE A 734 -46.43 35.16 -24.20
C ILE A 734 -47.48 34.54 -25.15
N GLU A 735 -47.06 33.61 -26.02
CA GLU A 735 -47.95 32.56 -26.51
C GLU A 735 -47.81 31.38 -25.57
N ASN A 736 -48.80 31.25 -24.68
CA ASN A 736 -48.85 30.23 -23.65
C ASN A 736 -49.29 28.91 -24.30
N THR A 737 -48.40 28.23 -25.02
CA THR A 737 -48.58 26.80 -25.28
C THR A 737 -48.29 26.10 -23.96
N SER A 738 -49.34 25.85 -23.18
CA SER A 738 -49.18 25.19 -21.89
C SER A 738 -48.48 23.86 -22.10
N ILE A 739 -47.46 23.59 -21.28
CA ILE A 739 -46.74 22.32 -21.23
C ILE A 739 -47.71 21.12 -21.17
N GLN A 740 -48.94 21.31 -20.67
CA GLN A 740 -50.02 20.32 -20.76
C GLN A 740 -50.27 19.80 -22.18
N GLU A 741 -50.29 20.63 -23.22
CA GLU A 741 -50.64 20.21 -24.59
C GLU A 741 -49.50 19.46 -25.29
N LEU A 742 -48.23 19.81 -25.02
CA LEU A 742 -47.08 19.07 -25.53
C LEU A 742 -46.87 17.74 -24.76
N LEU A 743 -46.97 17.76 -23.43
CA LEU A 743 -46.88 16.56 -22.57
C LEU A 743 -48.03 15.58 -22.81
N LEU A 744 -49.26 16.03 -23.07
CA LEU A 744 -50.41 15.16 -23.36
C LEU A 744 -50.17 14.29 -24.60
N SER A 745 -49.45 14.79 -25.59
CA SER A 745 -49.17 14.10 -26.85
C SER A 745 -47.99 13.13 -26.80
N GLN A 746 -47.03 13.31 -25.87
CA GLN A 746 -45.81 12.49 -25.80
C GLN A 746 -45.67 11.62 -24.53
N ASN A 747 -46.38 11.93 -23.44
CA ASN A 747 -46.26 11.24 -22.14
C ASN A 747 -47.53 10.49 -21.69
N SER A 748 -48.53 10.36 -22.55
CA SER A 748 -49.73 9.55 -22.23
C SER A 748 -49.57 8.14 -22.78
N ASN A 749 -49.41 7.15 -21.89
CA ASN A 749 -49.43 5.74 -22.30
C ASN A 749 -50.76 5.08 -21.94
N MET A 750 -51.19 4.14 -22.77
CA MET A 750 -52.33 3.27 -22.50
C MET A 750 -51.83 1.85 -22.33
N SER A 751 -52.06 1.29 -21.14
CA SER A 751 -51.85 -0.12 -20.85
C SER A 751 -53.18 -0.87 -20.87
N ILE A 752 -53.18 -2.04 -21.50
CA ILE A 752 -54.34 -2.92 -21.59
C ILE A 752 -53.96 -4.21 -20.85
N PHE A 753 -54.69 -4.53 -19.78
CA PHE A 753 -54.50 -5.75 -19.00
C PHE A 753 -55.69 -6.69 -19.21
N PRO A 754 -55.57 -7.72 -20.08
CA PRO A 754 -56.60 -8.73 -20.23
C PRO A 754 -56.76 -9.54 -18.93
N ASN A 755 -58.00 -9.77 -18.50
CA ASN A 755 -58.33 -10.67 -17.40
C ASN A 755 -59.34 -11.74 -17.88
N PRO A 756 -58.87 -12.76 -18.62
CA PRO A 756 -59.75 -13.76 -19.21
C PRO A 756 -60.49 -14.60 -18.16
N ALA A 757 -59.95 -14.77 -16.95
CA ALA A 757 -60.58 -15.53 -15.87
C ALA A 757 -61.93 -14.92 -15.43
N ASN A 758 -62.09 -13.59 -15.54
CA ASN A 758 -63.30 -12.88 -15.16
C ASN A 758 -64.11 -12.35 -16.36
N ASN A 759 -63.70 -12.66 -17.60
CA ASN A 759 -64.25 -12.04 -18.81
C ASN A 759 -64.19 -10.50 -18.79
N GLU A 760 -63.06 -9.95 -18.39
CA GLU A 760 -62.83 -8.51 -18.33
C GLU A 760 -61.51 -8.13 -19.00
N ALA A 761 -61.38 -6.87 -19.39
CA ALA A 761 -60.10 -6.23 -19.64
C ALA A 761 -60.06 -4.89 -18.90
N THR A 762 -58.88 -4.55 -18.39
CA THR A 762 -58.66 -3.28 -17.69
C THR A 762 -57.87 -2.36 -18.60
N ILE A 763 -58.43 -1.19 -18.88
CA ILE A 763 -57.75 -0.12 -19.61
C ILE A 763 -57.23 0.87 -18.56
N LEU A 764 -55.91 0.99 -18.49
CA LEU A 764 -55.21 1.92 -17.60
C LEU A 764 -54.53 3.00 -18.43
N ILE A 765 -54.79 4.24 -18.09
CA ILE A 765 -54.07 5.39 -18.64
C ILE A 765 -53.05 5.85 -17.61
N ASN A 766 -51.76 5.76 -17.96
CA ASN A 766 -50.72 6.41 -17.18
C ASN A 766 -50.39 7.74 -17.85
N SER A 767 -50.67 8.81 -17.15
CA SER A 767 -50.31 10.17 -17.52
C SER A 767 -50.09 10.95 -16.24
N ASP A 768 -48.92 11.56 -16.10
CA ASP A 768 -48.59 12.45 -14.97
C ASP A 768 -49.50 13.69 -14.89
N LEU A 769 -50.36 13.91 -15.90
CA LEU A 769 -51.35 14.99 -15.99
C LEU A 769 -52.78 14.58 -15.59
N LEU A 770 -53.00 13.36 -15.06
CA LEU A 770 -54.30 12.99 -14.49
C LEU A 770 -54.57 13.66 -13.13
N LEU A 771 -53.58 14.33 -12.53
CA LEU A 771 -53.67 14.93 -11.20
C LEU A 771 -53.10 16.35 -11.18
N GLU A 772 -53.90 17.33 -11.59
CA GLU A 772 -53.74 18.71 -11.15
C GLU A 772 -54.92 19.04 -10.22
N ASN A 773 -54.65 19.42 -8.97
CA ASN A 773 -55.66 19.84 -7.98
C ASN A 773 -56.80 18.83 -7.71
N GLY A 774 -56.60 17.52 -7.93
CA GLY A 774 -57.60 16.49 -7.65
C GLY A 774 -58.79 16.45 -8.63
N ILE A 775 -58.65 17.04 -9.83
CA ILE A 775 -59.68 16.96 -10.88
C ILE A 775 -59.09 16.20 -12.08
N VAL A 776 -59.64 15.02 -12.36
CA VAL A 776 -59.29 14.25 -13.57
C VAL A 776 -59.79 14.97 -14.82
N ASN A 777 -58.88 15.27 -15.75
CA ASN A 777 -59.25 15.68 -17.11
C ASN A 777 -60.10 14.57 -17.74
N LYS A 778 -61.30 14.94 -18.19
CA LYS A 778 -62.26 14.00 -18.79
C LYS A 778 -61.67 13.36 -20.03
N TRP A 779 -61.65 12.04 -20.08
CA TRP A 779 -61.26 11.29 -21.28
C TRP A 779 -62.41 10.43 -21.82
N GLU A 780 -62.23 9.96 -23.05
CA GLU A 780 -63.19 9.14 -23.79
C GLU A 780 -62.56 7.81 -24.22
N LEU A 781 -63.31 6.73 -24.06
CA LEU A 781 -62.96 5.37 -24.51
C LEU A 781 -63.90 4.96 -25.64
N GLU A 782 -63.34 4.52 -26.76
CA GLU A 782 -64.03 3.87 -27.87
C GLU A 782 -63.45 2.46 -28.06
N VAL A 783 -64.33 1.47 -28.29
CA VAL A 783 -63.94 0.11 -28.66
C VAL A 783 -64.60 -0.26 -29.96
N TYR A 784 -63.81 -0.76 -30.91
CA TYR A 784 -64.27 -1.25 -32.19
C TYR A 784 -64.07 -2.76 -32.31
N SER A 785 -65.10 -3.46 -32.79
CA SER A 785 -65.07 -4.89 -33.10
C SER A 785 -64.15 -5.22 -34.30
N PRO A 786 -63.85 -6.50 -34.56
CA PRO A 786 -63.04 -6.92 -35.70
C PRO A 786 -63.57 -6.45 -37.07
N ASP A 787 -64.89 -6.24 -37.21
CA ASP A 787 -65.52 -5.65 -38.40
C ASP A 787 -65.59 -4.10 -38.38
N GLN A 788 -64.79 -3.46 -37.51
CA GLN A 788 -64.65 -2.02 -37.34
C GLN A 788 -65.94 -1.28 -36.91
N LYS A 789 -66.92 -1.98 -36.32
CA LYS A 789 -68.08 -1.34 -35.72
C LYS A 789 -67.76 -0.93 -34.28
N MET A 790 -68.13 0.30 -33.90
CA MET A 790 -68.01 0.73 -32.51
C MET A 790 -69.01 -0.06 -31.65
N ILE A 791 -68.51 -0.78 -30.66
CA ILE A 791 -69.32 -1.61 -29.75
C ILE A 791 -69.37 -1.06 -28.32
N LEU A 792 -68.47 -0.13 -27.97
CA LEU A 792 -68.45 0.55 -26.68
C LEU A 792 -67.99 2.00 -26.87
N GLN A 793 -68.70 2.93 -26.24
CA GLN A 793 -68.28 4.33 -26.09
C GLN A 793 -68.56 4.77 -24.66
N LYS A 794 -67.55 5.30 -23.98
CA LYS A 794 -67.69 5.91 -22.65
C LYS A 794 -66.98 7.26 -22.66
N ALA A 795 -67.75 8.34 -22.45
CA ALA A 795 -67.23 9.70 -22.38
C ALA A 795 -67.26 10.23 -20.94
N ASN A 796 -66.52 11.32 -20.68
CA ASN A 796 -66.42 11.97 -19.37
C ASN A 796 -65.88 11.04 -18.26
N ILE A 797 -64.97 10.13 -18.60
CA ILE A 797 -64.34 9.24 -17.61
C ILE A 797 -63.42 10.10 -16.72
N LYS A 798 -63.55 9.90 -15.40
CA LYS A 798 -62.81 10.65 -14.37
C LYS A 798 -61.92 9.75 -13.50
N THR A 799 -61.63 8.55 -13.96
CA THR A 799 -60.74 7.58 -13.28
C THR A 799 -59.60 7.24 -14.23
N ALA A 800 -58.41 6.94 -13.69
CA ALA A 800 -57.28 6.47 -14.50
C ALA A 800 -57.53 5.08 -15.12
N GLU A 801 -58.43 4.32 -14.50
CA GLU A 801 -58.77 2.94 -14.86
C GLU A 801 -60.23 2.83 -15.32
N VAL A 802 -60.46 2.04 -16.37
CA VAL A 802 -61.79 1.54 -16.75
C VAL A 802 -61.74 0.05 -17.05
N LYS A 803 -62.62 -0.70 -16.37
CA LYS A 803 -62.91 -2.09 -16.70
C LYS A 803 -63.97 -2.19 -17.78
N ILE A 804 -63.74 -3.09 -18.73
CA ILE A 804 -64.67 -3.44 -19.80
C ILE A 804 -64.98 -4.94 -19.73
N ASN A 805 -66.27 -5.28 -19.83
CA ASN A 805 -66.72 -6.67 -19.83
C ASN A 805 -66.63 -7.24 -21.26
N THR A 806 -65.93 -8.36 -21.40
CA THR A 806 -65.64 -9.05 -22.66
C THR A 806 -66.40 -10.37 -22.84
N GLN A 807 -67.31 -10.73 -21.92
CA GLN A 807 -67.98 -12.05 -21.85
C GLN A 807 -68.69 -12.47 -23.14
N ASN A 808 -69.29 -11.51 -23.86
CA ASN A 808 -70.05 -11.76 -25.09
C ASN A 808 -69.28 -11.39 -26.37
N TRP A 809 -67.98 -11.12 -26.27
CA TRP A 809 -67.18 -10.74 -27.43
C TRP A 809 -66.84 -12.00 -28.23
N ILE A 810 -66.86 -11.87 -29.56
CA ILE A 810 -66.40 -12.93 -30.46
C ILE A 810 -64.87 -12.93 -30.55
N GLU A 811 -64.28 -14.04 -30.93
CA GLU A 811 -62.84 -14.15 -31.16
C GLU A 811 -62.37 -13.16 -32.23
N GLY A 812 -61.26 -12.47 -31.98
CA GLY A 812 -60.68 -11.51 -32.92
C GLY A 812 -59.94 -10.34 -32.25
N ILE A 813 -59.46 -9.43 -33.09
CA ILE A 813 -58.72 -8.23 -32.67
C ILE A 813 -59.69 -7.05 -32.55
N TYR A 814 -59.79 -6.47 -31.36
CA TYR A 814 -60.56 -5.27 -31.07
C TYR A 814 -59.63 -4.06 -31.02
N LEU A 815 -60.03 -2.95 -31.62
CA LEU A 815 -59.30 -1.70 -31.55
C LEU A 815 -59.84 -0.89 -30.37
N ILE A 816 -58.95 -0.55 -29.44
CA ILE A 816 -59.21 0.34 -28.31
C ILE A 816 -58.67 1.71 -28.68
N ARG A 817 -59.51 2.74 -28.60
CA ARG A 817 -59.09 4.13 -28.78
C ARG A 817 -59.44 4.95 -27.55
N VAL A 818 -58.47 5.71 -27.07
CA VAL A 818 -58.65 6.64 -25.96
C VAL A 818 -58.35 8.05 -26.43
N LYS A 819 -59.25 8.98 -26.11
CA LYS A 819 -59.10 10.41 -26.43
C LYS A 819 -58.97 11.24 -25.17
N ILE A 820 -57.92 12.06 -25.09
CA ILE A 820 -57.62 12.94 -23.96
C ILE A 820 -57.30 14.32 -24.53
N GLY A 821 -58.22 15.29 -24.41
CA GLY A 821 -58.09 16.55 -25.15
C GLY A 821 -58.05 16.31 -26.67
N GLU A 822 -57.01 16.78 -27.34
CA GLU A 822 -56.76 16.51 -28.78
C GLU A 822 -55.92 15.24 -29.04
N ALA A 823 -55.37 14.60 -27.99
CA ALA A 823 -54.54 13.41 -28.13
C ALA A 823 -55.39 12.14 -28.34
N ILE A 824 -54.93 11.26 -29.24
CA ILE A 824 -55.57 9.98 -29.56
C ILE A 824 -54.58 8.83 -29.35
N LEU A 825 -54.84 7.99 -28.35
CA LEU A 825 -54.12 6.75 -28.10
C LEU A 825 -54.87 5.57 -28.73
N ASN A 826 -54.15 4.65 -29.36
CA ASN A 826 -54.74 3.45 -29.95
C ASN A 826 -54.04 2.20 -29.42
N GLY A 827 -54.79 1.15 -29.16
CA GLY A 827 -54.30 -0.14 -28.68
C GLY A 827 -55.13 -1.29 -29.23
N LYS A 828 -54.61 -2.51 -29.10
CA LYS A 828 -55.26 -3.72 -29.60
C LYS A 828 -55.54 -4.65 -28.43
N LEU A 829 -56.76 -5.18 -28.36
CA LEU A 829 -57.13 -6.24 -27.43
C LEU A 829 -57.49 -7.48 -28.26
N ILE A 830 -56.75 -8.57 -28.03
CA ILE A 830 -57.01 -9.86 -28.67
C ILE A 830 -57.94 -10.63 -27.73
N VAL A 831 -59.13 -10.97 -28.21
CA VAL A 831 -60.01 -11.93 -27.55
C VAL A 831 -59.80 -13.28 -28.23
N ALA A 832 -59.19 -14.21 -27.50
CA ALA A 832 -59.09 -15.62 -27.86
C ALA A 832 -59.98 -16.41 -26.89
N LYS A 833 -60.83 -17.30 -27.40
CA LYS A 833 -61.74 -18.12 -26.59
C LYS A 833 -61.20 -19.52 -26.36
#